data_AF-A0A1F8QRD9-F1
#
_entry.id   AF-A0A1F8QRD9-F1
#
_cell.length_a   1.000
_cell.length_b   1.000
_cell.length_c   1.000
_cell.angle_alpha   90.00
_cell.angle_beta   90.00
_cell.angle_gamma   90.00
#
_symmetry.space_group_name_H-M   'P 1'
#
loop_
_entity.id
_entity.type
_entity.pdbx_description
1 polymer ?
#
loop_
_entity_poly.entity_id
_entity_poly.type
_entity_poly.pdbx_seq_one_letter_code
_entity_poly.pdbx_strand_id
1 'polypeptide(L)'
;MSEPLTYYPGENPEHPGPLGRYLPPIPEGVGAAWLRERLSVGAWVLEPFGASPRLVVEAARAGYRLMAAVNNPIARFMLELHANPPTESELRTTLADLAVAQKAGERLEPLLRGLYHSECAECHQPVEVQAFVWERQASAPSSVIYHCAQCNENYERPASAHDAARAERFASGELHKARALERVTPLDDPDRGYAEEALAMYLPRTMYALVTLVNKLESFPLAHRRSLAALLLAVFDQTNVLWPHPAARQRPRQLTTPPRFLEKNTWQALEGAVQSWTLSLGSPSPVPVTLWPNIPPESGGICIYEGRLKDLTDQKRHGTGPIFTAEAALAALPRPNQAYWTLSALWAGWLWGHAANAAFKSVLHRRRYDWEWHTEALYSAMRSLNVLLAPGTPTMCLIGETEPGFFSAALLSAELAGFDLQDVALRLEEGQAQILWRRSEADLSERHPSAGARAQNLPAAIQTAVQDHLRQIGEPASYPHLQAAALHSLTQSHRLLASDDPETPAAERFKQLSAALEEAFVRPNAFSRYGGSSRSLDTGLWWLPGEFAQRRAVQATEPRTSLTDRIETEVVRTLQKVPGITLEQLDEILCVGFTGLFTPSLELIQECLESYGIEHPPGSRTWQLRPEDAPSTRRADLEGMKSLLSKTGTRLGYQVELIETEDGHSILKWLEPGGPAASAFFVIASAMIGNIVFSQHGEDLPTRRMIILPGGRARLIEYKLNRDPRLRSALQDGWQLIKFRHLRRLADDMSLKRENLEKLLDLDPLANRDPQLPLL
;
A
#
# COMPACT_ATOMS: atom_id res chain seq x y z
N MET A 1 -17.93 0.59 24.43
CA MET A 1 -17.22 1.01 23.21
C MET A 1 -15.86 0.34 23.25
N SER A 2 -15.48 -0.37 22.20
CA SER A 2 -14.13 -0.94 22.07
C SER A 2 -13.09 0.19 22.06
N GLU A 3 -11.90 -0.07 22.58
CA GLU A 3 -10.77 0.84 22.39
C GLU A 3 -10.40 0.89 20.90
N PRO A 4 -10.10 2.08 20.36
CA PRO A 4 -9.77 2.20 18.95
C PRO A 4 -8.43 1.51 18.64
N LEU A 5 -8.30 0.95 17.45
CA LEU A 5 -7.14 0.19 17.01
C LEU A 5 -5.97 1.15 16.69
N THR A 6 -4.89 1.00 17.44
CA THR A 6 -3.58 1.53 17.08
C THR A 6 -3.09 0.84 15.81
N TYR A 7 -2.66 1.63 14.83
CA TYR A 7 -2.04 1.11 13.62
C TYR A 7 -0.62 0.65 13.92
N TYR A 8 -0.26 -0.57 13.54
CA TYR A 8 1.12 -1.06 13.65
C TYR A 8 1.86 -0.79 12.34
N PRO A 9 2.80 0.17 12.27
CA PRO A 9 3.41 0.57 10.99
C PRO A 9 4.25 -0.52 10.34
N GLY A 10 5.05 -1.24 11.15
CA GLY A 10 6.00 -2.22 10.65
C GLY A 10 7.02 -1.64 9.67
N GLU A 11 7.78 -2.51 9.02
CA GLU A 11 8.83 -2.12 8.07
C GLU A 11 8.60 -2.75 6.71
N ASN A 12 8.56 -1.93 5.65
CA ASN A 12 8.49 -2.47 4.30
C ASN A 12 9.83 -3.14 3.94
N PRO A 13 9.83 -4.39 3.45
CA PRO A 13 11.06 -5.07 3.11
C PRO A 13 11.76 -4.34 1.94
N GLU A 14 13.01 -3.93 2.14
CA GLU A 14 13.83 -3.30 1.08
C GLU A 14 13.92 -4.19 -0.16
N HIS A 15 13.96 -5.50 0.07
CA HIS A 15 14.01 -6.54 -0.95
C HIS A 15 12.84 -7.52 -0.78
N PRO A 16 11.71 -7.33 -1.49
CA PRO A 16 10.56 -8.22 -1.38
C PRO A 16 10.86 -9.63 -1.93
N GLY A 17 11.93 -9.76 -2.72
CA GLY A 17 12.45 -11.02 -3.22
C GLY A 17 11.67 -11.63 -4.38
N PRO A 18 12.04 -12.85 -4.79
CA PRO A 18 11.32 -13.57 -5.82
C PRO A 18 9.83 -13.72 -5.48
N LEU A 19 8.97 -13.52 -6.50
CA LEU A 19 7.51 -13.50 -6.39
C LEU A 19 6.91 -12.38 -5.53
N GLY A 20 7.69 -11.45 -4.99
CA GLY A 20 7.19 -10.32 -4.18
C GLY A 20 6.15 -9.44 -4.90
N ARG A 21 6.17 -9.42 -6.24
CA ARG A 21 5.17 -8.74 -7.08
C ARG A 21 3.77 -9.36 -7.03
N TYR A 22 3.64 -10.59 -6.52
CA TYR A 22 2.37 -11.29 -6.37
C TYR A 22 1.89 -11.38 -4.92
N LEU A 23 2.84 -11.48 -3.97
CA LEU A 23 2.52 -11.63 -2.55
C LEU A 23 1.98 -10.32 -1.96
N PRO A 24 1.06 -10.36 -0.99
CA PRO A 24 0.55 -9.16 -0.32
C PRO A 24 1.72 -8.34 0.28
N PRO A 25 1.80 -7.02 0.01
CA PRO A 25 2.88 -6.18 0.52
C PRO A 25 2.55 -5.73 1.96
N ILE A 26 2.61 -6.69 2.87
CA ILE A 26 2.43 -6.48 4.31
C ILE A 26 3.79 -6.11 4.91
N PRO A 27 3.89 -5.00 5.69
CA PRO A 27 5.11 -4.64 6.39
C PRO A 27 5.48 -5.71 7.42
N GLU A 28 6.78 -5.95 7.58
CA GLU A 28 7.31 -6.87 8.58
C GLU A 28 7.16 -6.28 10.00
N GLY A 29 7.01 -7.15 10.99
CA GLY A 29 6.88 -6.78 12.40
C GLY A 29 5.45 -6.46 12.85
N VAL A 30 4.52 -6.24 11.93
CA VAL A 30 3.10 -5.93 12.23
C VAL A 30 2.45 -7.05 13.05
N GLY A 31 2.55 -8.30 12.59
CA GLY A 31 1.98 -9.44 13.27
C GLY A 31 2.65 -9.71 14.62
N ALA A 32 3.98 -9.61 14.67
CA ALA A 32 4.74 -9.80 15.90
C ALA A 32 4.43 -8.73 16.96
N ALA A 33 4.28 -7.46 16.58
CA ALA A 33 3.90 -6.37 17.48
C ALA A 33 2.49 -6.61 18.05
N TRP A 34 1.51 -6.89 17.18
CA TRP A 34 0.13 -7.14 17.58
C TRP A 34 0.01 -8.34 18.55
N LEU A 35 0.71 -9.45 18.26
CA LEU A 35 0.65 -10.65 19.10
C LEU A 35 1.29 -10.41 20.48
N ARG A 36 2.43 -9.71 20.55
CA ARG A 36 3.15 -9.43 21.83
C ARG A 36 2.30 -8.65 22.83
N GLU A 37 1.40 -7.81 22.35
CA GLU A 37 0.51 -7.04 23.23
C GLU A 37 -0.67 -7.85 23.77
N ARG A 38 -0.91 -9.07 23.28
CA ARG A 38 -2.16 -9.81 23.54
C ARG A 38 -1.96 -11.21 24.05
N LEU A 39 -0.91 -11.88 23.61
CA LEU A 39 -0.68 -13.29 23.89
C LEU A 39 0.66 -13.52 24.57
N SER A 40 0.74 -14.61 25.33
CA SER A 40 2.01 -15.12 25.82
C SER A 40 2.74 -15.90 24.72
N VAL A 41 4.07 -15.87 24.76
CA VAL A 41 4.92 -16.72 23.90
C VAL A 41 4.54 -18.19 24.05
N GLY A 42 4.54 -18.94 22.94
CA GLY A 42 4.10 -20.33 22.87
C GLY A 42 2.61 -20.51 22.54
N ALA A 43 1.81 -19.44 22.60
CA ALA A 43 0.40 -19.46 22.23
C ALA A 43 0.18 -19.92 20.78
N TRP A 44 -0.95 -20.59 20.55
CA TRP A 44 -1.34 -21.05 19.21
C TRP A 44 -2.03 -19.92 18.42
N VAL A 45 -1.54 -19.68 17.21
CA VAL A 45 -2.08 -18.68 16.29
C VAL A 45 -2.45 -19.35 14.97
N LEU A 46 -3.66 -19.10 14.47
CA LEU A 46 -4.16 -19.66 13.22
C LEU A 46 -4.02 -18.65 12.06
N GLU A 47 -3.35 -19.05 10.99
CA GLU A 47 -3.32 -18.32 9.71
C GLU A 47 -4.17 -19.11 8.68
N PRO A 48 -5.33 -18.58 8.27
CA PRO A 48 -6.35 -19.35 7.55
C PRO A 48 -6.20 -19.39 6.02
N PHE A 49 -5.32 -18.58 5.41
CA PHE A 49 -5.32 -18.37 3.95
C PHE A 49 -4.04 -18.82 3.23
N GLY A 50 -2.92 -18.92 3.94
CA GLY A 50 -1.60 -19.19 3.36
C GLY A 50 -1.11 -18.09 2.44
N ALA A 51 -1.62 -16.86 2.59
CA ALA A 51 -1.43 -15.78 1.62
C ALA A 51 -0.12 -15.01 1.79
N SER A 52 0.41 -14.92 3.01
CA SER A 52 1.66 -14.20 3.33
C SER A 52 2.64 -15.10 4.10
N PRO A 53 3.61 -15.73 3.41
CA PRO A 53 4.68 -16.50 4.04
C PRO A 53 5.44 -15.75 5.12
N ARG A 54 5.76 -14.47 4.87
CA ARG A 54 6.53 -13.61 5.81
C ARG A 54 5.77 -13.39 7.11
N LEU A 55 4.46 -13.13 7.05
CA LEU A 55 3.62 -12.91 8.22
C LEU A 55 3.59 -14.14 9.16
N VAL A 56 3.55 -15.35 8.59
CA VAL A 56 3.59 -16.59 9.39
C VAL A 56 4.96 -16.77 10.04
N VAL A 57 6.03 -16.54 9.27
CA VAL A 57 7.40 -16.74 9.74
C VAL A 57 7.81 -15.72 10.80
N GLU A 58 7.42 -14.44 10.66
CA GLU A 58 7.71 -13.43 11.69
C GLU A 58 7.02 -13.76 13.02
N ALA A 59 5.77 -14.23 12.98
CA ALA A 59 5.03 -14.61 14.17
C ALA A 59 5.69 -15.84 14.83
N ALA A 60 6.08 -16.83 14.03
CA ALA A 60 6.78 -18.00 14.58
C ALA A 60 8.15 -17.63 15.17
N ARG A 61 8.89 -16.69 14.56
CA ARG A 61 10.14 -16.15 15.11
C ARG A 61 9.95 -15.37 16.41
N ALA A 62 8.80 -14.73 16.59
CA ALA A 62 8.41 -14.11 17.85
C ALA A 62 8.04 -15.13 18.94
N GLY A 63 8.10 -16.43 18.65
CA GLY A 63 7.94 -17.53 19.61
C GLY A 63 6.53 -18.12 19.67
N TYR A 64 5.65 -17.82 18.71
CA TYR A 64 4.30 -18.38 18.65
C TYR A 64 4.27 -19.72 17.90
N ARG A 65 3.23 -20.54 18.17
CA ARG A 65 2.96 -21.80 17.43
C ARG A 65 1.93 -21.52 16.36
N LEU A 66 2.33 -21.58 15.10
CA LEU A 66 1.48 -21.21 13.98
C LEU A 66 0.81 -22.45 13.39
N MET A 67 -0.50 -22.42 13.20
CA MET A 67 -1.22 -23.32 12.31
C MET A 67 -1.49 -22.58 11.00
N ALA A 68 -0.81 -22.94 9.91
CA ALA A 68 -0.96 -22.27 8.62
C ALA A 68 -1.67 -23.17 7.62
N ALA A 69 -2.87 -22.78 7.17
CA ALA A 69 -3.60 -23.48 6.13
C ALA A 69 -3.13 -23.02 4.74
N VAL A 70 -2.28 -23.82 4.08
CA VAL A 70 -1.61 -23.42 2.84
C VAL A 70 -1.98 -24.36 1.70
N ASN A 71 -3.01 -23.99 0.95
CA ASN A 71 -3.49 -24.78 -0.19
C ASN A 71 -2.67 -24.60 -1.48
N ASN A 72 -1.94 -23.48 -1.62
CA ASN A 72 -1.09 -23.22 -2.80
C ASN A 72 0.32 -23.84 -2.58
N PRO A 73 0.75 -24.84 -3.37
CA PRO A 73 2.06 -25.49 -3.19
C PRO A 73 3.25 -24.53 -3.33
N ILE A 74 3.13 -23.50 -4.18
CA ILE A 74 4.17 -22.47 -4.30
C ILE A 74 4.22 -21.61 -3.05
N ALA A 75 3.07 -21.18 -2.51
CA ALA A 75 3.04 -20.43 -1.25
C ALA A 75 3.60 -21.25 -0.08
N ARG A 76 3.32 -22.57 -0.03
CA ARG A 76 3.92 -23.49 0.95
C ARG A 76 5.44 -23.51 0.84
N PHE A 77 5.96 -23.69 -0.37
CA PHE A 77 7.40 -23.70 -0.60
C PHE A 77 8.05 -22.35 -0.26
N MET A 78 7.38 -21.23 -0.58
CA MET A 78 7.82 -19.90 -0.14
C MET A 78 7.89 -19.80 1.39
N LEU A 79 6.90 -20.32 2.11
CA LEU A 79 6.90 -20.34 3.58
C LEU A 79 8.04 -21.19 4.13
N GLU A 80 8.30 -22.37 3.56
CA GLU A 80 9.44 -23.21 3.95
C GLU A 80 10.79 -22.51 3.70
N LEU A 81 10.94 -21.80 2.58
CA LEU A 81 12.13 -21.01 2.28
C LEU A 81 12.32 -19.85 3.28
N HIS A 82 11.25 -19.14 3.65
CA HIS A 82 11.33 -18.07 4.64
C HIS A 82 11.62 -18.61 6.05
N ALA A 83 11.05 -19.77 6.40
CA ALA A 83 11.25 -20.41 7.70
C ALA A 83 12.67 -20.94 7.87
N ASN A 84 13.26 -21.51 6.81
CA ASN A 84 14.64 -22.03 6.81
C ASN A 84 15.40 -21.57 5.56
N PRO A 85 15.90 -20.32 5.53
CA PRO A 85 16.54 -19.76 4.34
C PRO A 85 17.74 -20.58 3.84
N PRO A 86 17.83 -20.88 2.52
CA PRO A 86 19.07 -21.40 1.97
C PRO A 86 20.16 -20.33 2.06
N THR A 87 21.37 -20.75 2.39
CA THR A 87 22.53 -19.88 2.43
C THR A 87 22.97 -19.50 1.01
N GLU A 88 23.65 -18.37 0.87
CA GLU A 88 24.25 -17.96 -0.41
C GLU A 88 25.18 -19.05 -0.96
N SER A 89 25.96 -19.71 -0.10
CA SER A 89 26.86 -20.80 -0.48
C SER A 89 26.12 -22.01 -1.06
N GLU A 90 25.00 -22.41 -0.46
CA GLU A 90 24.17 -23.52 -0.97
C GLU A 90 23.59 -23.18 -2.35
N LEU A 91 23.11 -21.95 -2.54
CA LEU A 91 22.58 -21.49 -3.82
C LEU A 91 23.67 -21.43 -4.90
N ARG A 92 24.85 -20.88 -4.58
CA ARG A 92 26.00 -20.81 -5.49
C ARG A 92 26.52 -22.19 -5.88
N THR A 93 26.64 -23.09 -4.91
CA THR A 93 27.07 -24.48 -5.16
C THR A 93 26.08 -25.18 -6.08
N THR A 94 24.78 -25.04 -5.81
CA THR A 94 23.73 -25.61 -6.64
C THR A 94 23.77 -25.05 -8.08
N LEU A 95 24.02 -23.75 -8.24
CA LEU A 95 24.16 -23.12 -9.55
C LEU A 95 25.41 -23.63 -10.29
N ALA A 96 26.54 -23.81 -9.60
CA ALA A 96 27.77 -24.35 -10.18
C ALA A 96 27.59 -25.80 -10.65
N ASP A 97 26.92 -26.65 -9.85
CA ASP A 97 26.57 -28.02 -10.23
C ASP A 97 25.66 -28.05 -11.47
N LEU A 98 24.71 -27.10 -11.54
CA LEU A 98 23.81 -26.95 -12.67
C LEU A 98 24.57 -26.51 -13.94
N ALA A 99 25.56 -25.63 -13.80
CA ALA A 99 26.38 -25.12 -14.91
C ALA A 99 27.13 -26.24 -15.65
N VAL A 100 27.66 -27.21 -14.90
CA VAL A 100 28.43 -28.34 -15.45
C VAL A 100 27.57 -29.53 -15.90
N ALA A 101 26.29 -29.56 -15.51
CA ALA A 101 25.36 -30.60 -15.96
C ALA A 101 25.26 -30.61 -17.49
N GLN A 102 25.05 -31.79 -18.08
CA GLN A 102 25.10 -31.95 -19.53
C GLN A 102 23.73 -32.22 -20.16
N LYS A 103 23.49 -31.65 -21.35
CA LYS A 103 22.40 -32.03 -22.26
C LYS A 103 23.01 -32.38 -23.62
N ALA A 104 22.78 -33.61 -24.09
CA ALA A 104 23.31 -34.10 -25.37
C ALA A 104 24.84 -33.89 -25.55
N GLY A 105 25.61 -34.02 -24.46
CA GLY A 105 27.07 -33.87 -24.47
C GLY A 105 27.59 -32.44 -24.25
N GLU A 106 26.73 -31.42 -24.27
CA GLU A 106 27.09 -30.02 -24.01
C GLU A 106 26.77 -29.61 -22.56
N ARG A 107 27.62 -28.79 -21.93
CA ARG A 107 27.35 -28.23 -20.60
C ARG A 107 26.19 -27.23 -20.65
N LEU A 108 25.38 -27.16 -19.61
CA LEU A 108 24.18 -26.32 -19.59
C LEU A 108 24.48 -24.82 -19.60
N GLU A 109 25.50 -24.35 -18.89
CA GLU A 109 25.82 -22.92 -18.87
C GLU A 109 26.09 -22.36 -20.28
N PRO A 110 27.08 -22.86 -21.05
CA PRO A 110 27.35 -22.34 -22.38
C PRO A 110 26.17 -22.53 -23.34
N LEU A 111 25.43 -23.64 -23.23
CA LEU A 111 24.22 -23.88 -24.01
C LEU A 111 23.16 -22.79 -23.78
N LEU A 112 22.90 -22.44 -22.51
CA LEU A 112 21.85 -21.50 -22.12
C LEU A 112 22.26 -20.04 -22.37
N ARG A 113 23.49 -19.65 -22.03
CA ARG A 113 24.05 -18.33 -22.41
C ARG A 113 24.04 -18.14 -23.92
N GLY A 114 24.39 -19.22 -24.63
CA GLY A 114 24.34 -19.30 -26.08
C GLY A 114 23.03 -18.79 -26.66
N LEU A 115 21.87 -19.12 -26.07
CA LEU A 115 20.54 -18.69 -26.53
C LEU A 115 20.36 -17.16 -26.63
N TYR A 116 21.18 -16.40 -25.90
CA TYR A 116 21.10 -14.95 -25.77
C TYR A 116 22.35 -14.22 -26.29
N HIS A 117 23.18 -14.84 -27.12
CA HIS A 117 24.22 -14.11 -27.86
C HIS A 117 23.68 -13.25 -29.02
N SER A 118 24.30 -12.10 -29.22
CA SER A 118 24.14 -11.21 -30.38
C SER A 118 25.49 -10.55 -30.71
N GLU A 119 25.49 -9.57 -31.60
CA GLU A 119 26.66 -8.77 -31.97
C GLU A 119 26.47 -7.32 -31.50
N CYS A 120 27.55 -6.70 -31.03
CA CYS A 120 27.53 -5.28 -30.70
C CYS A 120 27.27 -4.45 -31.96
N ALA A 121 26.32 -3.52 -31.88
CA ALA A 121 25.95 -2.64 -32.99
C ALA A 121 27.08 -1.67 -33.41
N GLU A 122 28.04 -1.41 -32.51
CA GLU A 122 29.15 -0.49 -32.75
C GLU A 122 30.42 -1.20 -33.21
N CYS A 123 30.89 -2.21 -32.45
CA CYS A 123 32.17 -2.87 -32.71
C CYS A 123 32.04 -4.28 -33.31
N HIS A 124 30.82 -4.77 -33.53
CA HIS A 124 30.50 -6.10 -34.07
C HIS A 124 31.08 -7.29 -33.29
N GLN A 125 31.61 -7.05 -32.09
CA GLN A 125 32.07 -8.11 -31.21
C GLN A 125 30.88 -8.87 -30.61
N PRO A 126 31.02 -10.18 -30.33
CA PRO A 126 29.97 -10.96 -29.70
C PRO A 126 29.64 -10.39 -28.32
N VAL A 127 28.34 -10.27 -28.03
CA VAL A 127 27.82 -9.79 -26.75
C VAL A 127 26.77 -10.75 -26.19
N GLU A 128 26.74 -10.87 -24.88
CA GLU A 128 25.65 -11.53 -24.17
C GLU A 128 24.51 -10.52 -23.95
N VAL A 129 23.35 -10.81 -24.53
CA VAL A 129 22.14 -10.01 -24.37
C VAL A 129 21.58 -10.22 -22.98
N GLN A 130 21.28 -9.12 -22.30
CA GLN A 130 20.61 -9.10 -21.00
C GLN A 130 19.10 -9.32 -21.17
N ALA A 131 18.49 -8.66 -22.15
CA ALA A 131 17.10 -8.86 -22.53
C ALA A 131 16.83 -8.49 -23.99
N PHE A 132 15.87 -9.18 -24.60
CA PHE A 132 15.24 -8.76 -25.85
C PHE A 132 13.93 -8.03 -25.54
N VAL A 133 13.65 -6.95 -26.26
CA VAL A 133 12.37 -6.23 -26.18
C VAL A 133 11.47 -6.72 -27.30
N TRP A 134 10.24 -7.07 -26.95
CA TRP A 134 9.24 -7.54 -27.89
C TRP A 134 8.03 -6.61 -27.91
N GLU A 135 7.42 -6.48 -29.07
CA GLU A 135 6.07 -5.96 -29.19
C GLU A 135 5.06 -7.10 -29.10
N ARG A 136 3.90 -6.83 -28.50
CA ARG A 136 2.84 -7.82 -28.34
C ARG A 136 2.43 -8.38 -29.71
N GLN A 137 2.43 -9.71 -29.82
CA GLN A 137 2.12 -10.48 -31.05
C GLN A 137 3.15 -10.35 -32.19
N ALA A 138 4.30 -9.71 -31.97
CA ALA A 138 5.38 -9.71 -32.95
C ALA A 138 6.01 -11.11 -33.10
N SER A 139 6.49 -11.42 -34.30
CA SER A 139 7.21 -12.67 -34.61
C SER A 139 8.71 -12.61 -34.31
N ALA A 140 9.25 -11.40 -34.07
CA ALA A 140 10.66 -11.15 -33.77
C ALA A 140 10.80 -10.03 -32.72
N PRO A 141 11.93 -9.98 -31.98
CA PRO A 141 12.19 -8.88 -31.06
C PRO A 141 12.38 -7.57 -31.82
N SER A 142 11.95 -6.45 -31.24
CA SER A 142 12.14 -5.11 -31.81
C SER A 142 13.45 -4.46 -31.36
N SER A 143 13.96 -4.82 -30.18
CA SER A 143 15.22 -4.27 -29.65
C SER A 143 15.98 -5.28 -28.79
N VAL A 144 17.27 -4.99 -28.58
CA VAL A 144 18.20 -5.77 -27.74
C VAL A 144 18.80 -4.86 -26.68
N ILE A 145 19.00 -5.39 -25.47
CA ILE A 145 19.64 -4.70 -24.36
C ILE A 145 20.86 -5.51 -23.97
N TYR A 146 22.05 -4.90 -24.04
CA TYR A 146 23.31 -5.53 -23.66
C TYR A 146 24.32 -4.48 -23.18
N HIS A 147 25.37 -4.96 -22.52
CA HIS A 147 26.56 -4.17 -22.23
C HIS A 147 27.77 -4.80 -22.94
N CYS A 148 28.47 -4.03 -23.77
CA CYS A 148 29.65 -4.51 -24.48
C CYS A 148 30.94 -4.23 -23.68
N ALA A 149 31.63 -5.27 -23.24
CA ALA A 149 32.89 -5.13 -22.50
C ALA A 149 34.07 -4.57 -23.33
N GLN A 150 33.95 -4.49 -24.66
CA GLN A 150 35.03 -4.04 -25.55
C GLN A 150 34.99 -2.53 -25.82
N CYS A 151 33.80 -1.99 -26.12
CA CYS A 151 33.61 -0.56 -26.39
C CYS A 151 32.82 0.19 -25.31
N ASN A 152 32.44 -0.49 -24.21
CA ASN A 152 31.61 0.04 -23.12
C ASN A 152 30.22 0.55 -23.52
N GLU A 153 29.77 0.21 -24.71
CA GLU A 153 28.41 0.48 -25.18
C GLU A 153 27.38 -0.15 -24.22
N ASN A 154 26.38 0.64 -23.80
CA ASN A 154 25.41 0.23 -22.78
C ASN A 154 24.04 0.88 -22.99
N TYR A 155 23.31 0.44 -24.01
CA TYR A 155 21.99 0.99 -24.37
C TYR A 155 21.09 -0.03 -25.07
N GLU A 156 19.79 0.26 -25.11
CA GLU A 156 18.82 -0.42 -25.97
C GLU A 156 19.11 -0.10 -27.45
N ARG A 157 19.30 -1.14 -28.27
CA ARG A 157 19.59 -1.03 -29.71
C ARG A 157 18.54 -1.77 -30.53
N PRO A 158 18.27 -1.36 -31.78
CA PRO A 158 17.37 -2.11 -32.67
C PRO A 158 17.85 -3.55 -32.85
N ALA A 159 16.91 -4.51 -32.88
CA ALA A 159 17.24 -5.89 -33.14
C ALA A 159 17.71 -6.08 -34.59
N SER A 160 18.76 -6.88 -34.78
CA SER A 160 19.29 -7.21 -36.09
C SER A 160 18.50 -8.33 -36.76
N ALA A 161 18.71 -8.52 -38.08
CA ALA A 161 18.18 -9.69 -38.78
C ALA A 161 18.72 -11.02 -38.20
N HIS A 162 19.92 -11.00 -37.62
CA HIS A 162 20.49 -12.15 -36.93
C HIS A 162 19.66 -12.50 -35.69
N ASP A 163 19.28 -11.51 -34.88
CA ASP A 163 18.45 -11.71 -33.68
C ASP A 163 17.09 -12.31 -34.01
N ALA A 164 16.45 -11.80 -35.08
CA ALA A 164 15.18 -12.34 -35.59
C ALA A 164 15.32 -13.80 -36.04
N ALA A 165 16.35 -14.11 -36.84
CA ALA A 165 16.61 -15.48 -37.30
C ALA A 165 16.92 -16.44 -36.14
N ARG A 166 17.59 -15.97 -35.09
CA ARG A 166 17.84 -16.78 -33.88
C ARG A 166 16.56 -17.07 -33.11
N ALA A 167 15.68 -16.10 -32.95
CA ALA A 167 14.39 -16.30 -32.29
C ALA A 167 13.51 -17.29 -33.08
N GLU A 168 13.49 -17.19 -34.41
CA GLU A 168 12.70 -18.04 -35.31
C GLU A 168 13.08 -19.53 -35.21
N ARG A 169 14.36 -19.87 -34.96
CA ARG A 169 14.82 -21.26 -34.77
C ARG A 169 14.07 -22.02 -33.68
N PHE A 170 13.47 -21.31 -32.72
CA PHE A 170 12.71 -21.91 -31.63
C PHE A 170 11.20 -21.85 -31.83
N ALA A 171 10.70 -21.23 -32.91
CA ALA A 171 9.28 -21.04 -33.16
C ALA A 171 8.51 -22.38 -33.23
N SER A 172 9.14 -23.44 -33.74
CA SER A 172 8.60 -24.81 -33.86
C SER A 172 8.69 -25.64 -32.56
N GLY A 173 8.82 -25.00 -31.39
CA GLY A 173 9.03 -25.64 -30.09
C GLY A 173 7.85 -26.44 -29.50
N GLU A 174 6.99 -27.04 -30.33
CA GLU A 174 5.79 -27.78 -29.91
C GLU A 174 6.11 -28.94 -28.95
N LEU A 175 7.24 -29.64 -29.17
CA LEU A 175 7.66 -30.73 -28.29
C LEU A 175 8.00 -30.24 -26.87
N HIS A 176 8.65 -29.09 -26.73
CA HIS A 176 8.98 -28.52 -25.42
C HIS A 176 7.72 -28.09 -24.69
N LYS A 177 6.79 -27.45 -25.41
CA LYS A 177 5.48 -27.07 -24.85
C LYS A 177 4.69 -28.30 -24.41
N ALA A 178 4.60 -29.34 -25.25
CA ALA A 178 3.90 -30.58 -24.91
C ALA A 178 4.47 -31.25 -23.65
N ARG A 179 5.81 -31.31 -23.52
CA ARG A 179 6.48 -31.85 -22.32
C ARG A 179 6.21 -31.01 -21.07
N ALA A 180 6.21 -29.69 -21.19
CA ALA A 180 5.90 -28.79 -20.08
C ALA A 180 4.44 -28.97 -19.61
N LEU A 181 3.50 -29.15 -20.54
CA LEU A 181 2.09 -29.40 -20.25
C LEU A 181 1.88 -30.75 -19.58
N GLU A 182 2.53 -31.80 -20.04
CA GLU A 182 2.34 -33.15 -19.51
C GLU A 182 2.70 -33.26 -18.01
N ARG A 183 3.63 -32.40 -17.54
CA ARG A 183 3.97 -32.31 -16.10
C ARG A 183 2.88 -31.66 -15.26
N VAL A 184 1.93 -30.95 -15.86
CA VAL A 184 0.90 -30.14 -15.19
C VAL A 184 -0.48 -30.75 -15.37
N THR A 185 -0.83 -31.08 -16.61
CA THR A 185 -2.11 -31.63 -17.07
C THR A 185 -1.81 -32.72 -18.12
N PRO A 186 -2.00 -34.01 -17.82
CA PRO A 186 -1.85 -35.10 -18.79
C PRO A 186 -2.71 -34.93 -20.05
N LEU A 187 -2.47 -35.72 -21.11
CA LEU A 187 -3.16 -35.56 -22.40
C LEU A 187 -4.70 -35.54 -22.30
N ASP A 188 -5.28 -36.44 -21.51
CA ASP A 188 -6.74 -36.58 -21.37
C ASP A 188 -7.34 -35.67 -20.29
N ASP A 189 -6.55 -34.74 -19.76
CA ASP A 189 -6.97 -33.89 -18.67
C ASP A 189 -7.88 -32.75 -19.16
N PRO A 190 -9.09 -32.58 -18.59
CA PRO A 190 -10.04 -31.56 -19.03
C PRO A 190 -9.52 -30.12 -18.87
N ASP A 191 -8.50 -29.92 -18.02
CA ASP A 191 -7.95 -28.60 -17.71
C ASP A 191 -6.77 -28.23 -18.59
N ARG A 192 -6.38 -29.11 -19.52
CA ARG A 192 -5.21 -28.95 -20.38
C ARG A 192 -5.24 -27.65 -21.19
N GLY A 193 -6.42 -27.26 -21.72
CA GLY A 193 -6.58 -26.00 -22.45
C GLY A 193 -6.29 -24.76 -21.59
N TYR A 194 -6.60 -24.79 -20.30
CA TYR A 194 -6.27 -23.68 -19.39
C TYR A 194 -4.78 -23.63 -19.06
N ALA A 195 -4.13 -24.79 -18.93
CA ALA A 195 -2.68 -24.86 -18.77
C ALA A 195 -1.94 -24.36 -20.02
N GLU A 196 -2.48 -24.61 -21.22
CA GLU A 196 -1.96 -24.08 -22.49
C GLU A 196 -2.00 -22.55 -22.54
N GLU A 197 -3.09 -21.93 -22.10
CA GLU A 197 -3.20 -20.47 -22.00
C GLU A 197 -2.17 -19.87 -21.04
N ALA A 198 -1.93 -20.53 -19.90
CA ALA A 198 -0.90 -20.11 -18.95
C ALA A 198 0.51 -20.24 -19.55
N LEU A 199 0.76 -21.34 -20.27
CA LEU A 199 2.03 -21.62 -20.92
C LEU A 199 2.36 -20.60 -22.02
N ALA A 200 1.33 -20.02 -22.67
CA ALA A 200 1.49 -18.97 -23.67
C ALA A 200 2.15 -17.69 -23.12
N MET A 201 2.28 -17.57 -21.78
CA MET A 201 3.04 -16.49 -21.15
C MET A 201 4.56 -16.66 -21.24
N TYR A 202 5.06 -17.69 -21.94
CA TYR A 202 6.47 -17.92 -22.18
C TYR A 202 6.75 -17.98 -23.68
N LEU A 203 7.79 -17.26 -24.11
CA LEU A 203 8.26 -17.35 -25.49
C LEU A 203 8.88 -18.72 -25.79
N PRO A 204 8.86 -19.20 -27.05
CA PRO A 204 9.38 -20.52 -27.39
C PRO A 204 10.84 -20.76 -27.01
N ARG A 205 11.70 -19.74 -27.19
CA ARG A 205 13.12 -19.79 -26.77
C ARG A 205 13.26 -19.97 -25.26
N THR A 206 12.53 -19.18 -24.48
CA THR A 206 12.48 -19.33 -23.02
C THR A 206 11.97 -20.72 -22.62
N MET A 207 10.91 -21.21 -23.27
CA MET A 207 10.34 -22.53 -22.97
C MET A 207 11.35 -23.65 -23.18
N TYR A 208 12.14 -23.58 -24.25
CA TYR A 208 13.26 -24.51 -24.47
C TYR A 208 14.25 -24.51 -23.29
N ALA A 209 14.63 -23.32 -22.81
CA ALA A 209 15.53 -23.17 -21.67
C ALA A 209 14.92 -23.73 -20.37
N LEU A 210 13.68 -23.35 -20.04
CA LEU A 210 13.00 -23.79 -18.82
C LEU A 210 12.78 -25.30 -18.78
N VAL A 211 12.30 -25.91 -19.86
CA VAL A 211 12.12 -27.38 -19.92
C VAL A 211 13.46 -28.10 -19.81
N THR A 212 14.53 -27.54 -20.38
CA THR A 212 15.88 -28.09 -20.22
C THR A 212 16.32 -28.11 -18.76
N LEU A 213 16.07 -27.02 -18.04
CA LEU A 213 16.39 -26.86 -16.62
C LEU A 213 15.53 -27.76 -15.73
N VAL A 214 14.21 -27.76 -15.93
CA VAL A 214 13.24 -28.56 -15.16
C VAL A 214 13.57 -30.06 -15.25
N ASN A 215 13.94 -30.55 -16.43
CA ASN A 215 14.31 -31.96 -16.61
C ASN A 215 15.57 -32.37 -15.82
N LYS A 216 16.37 -31.42 -15.32
CA LYS A 216 17.51 -31.73 -14.44
C LYS A 216 17.13 -31.89 -12.98
N LEU A 217 16.00 -31.33 -12.56
CA LEU A 217 15.58 -31.29 -11.15
C LEU A 217 15.51 -32.70 -10.53
N GLU A 218 14.89 -33.66 -11.24
CA GLU A 218 14.74 -35.03 -10.76
C GLU A 218 16.07 -35.81 -10.72
N SER A 219 17.01 -35.47 -11.61
CA SER A 219 18.35 -36.08 -11.63
C SER A 219 19.34 -35.47 -10.65
N PHE A 220 18.99 -34.32 -10.03
CA PHE A 220 19.89 -33.59 -9.13
C PHE A 220 20.02 -34.28 -7.76
N PRO A 221 21.15 -34.14 -7.04
CA PRO A 221 21.31 -34.68 -5.69
C PRO A 221 20.25 -34.14 -4.74
N LEU A 222 19.67 -35.02 -3.90
CA LEU A 222 18.59 -34.66 -2.96
C LEU A 222 18.93 -33.44 -2.09
N ALA A 223 20.17 -33.34 -1.61
CA ALA A 223 20.64 -32.22 -0.78
C ALA A 223 20.52 -30.86 -1.49
N HIS A 224 20.65 -30.81 -2.82
CA HIS A 224 20.64 -29.57 -3.61
C HIS A 224 19.30 -29.32 -4.31
N ARG A 225 18.37 -30.29 -4.33
CA ARG A 225 17.08 -30.14 -5.03
C ARG A 225 16.24 -28.97 -4.52
N ARG A 226 16.26 -28.72 -3.21
CA ARG A 226 15.54 -27.59 -2.60
C ARG A 226 16.07 -26.25 -3.10
N SER A 227 17.39 -26.07 -3.07
CA SER A 227 18.08 -24.88 -3.58
C SER A 227 17.85 -24.72 -5.09
N LEU A 228 17.85 -25.82 -5.85
CA LEU A 228 17.58 -25.79 -7.29
C LEU A 228 16.13 -25.36 -7.56
N ALA A 229 15.16 -25.91 -6.82
CA ALA A 229 13.77 -25.50 -6.92
C ALA A 229 13.58 -24.01 -6.59
N ALA A 230 14.30 -23.47 -5.60
CA ALA A 230 14.28 -22.04 -5.27
C ALA A 230 14.82 -21.17 -6.42
N LEU A 231 15.94 -21.56 -7.03
CA LEU A 231 16.50 -20.87 -8.20
C LEU A 231 15.55 -20.93 -9.40
N LEU A 232 15.00 -22.11 -9.71
CA LEU A 232 14.06 -22.29 -10.82
C LEU A 232 12.77 -21.50 -10.62
N LEU A 233 12.23 -21.45 -9.40
CA LEU A 233 11.02 -20.68 -9.10
C LEU A 233 11.21 -19.18 -9.41
N ALA A 234 12.35 -18.61 -9.03
CA ALA A 234 12.66 -17.22 -9.37
C ALA A 234 12.73 -17.02 -10.89
N VAL A 235 13.36 -17.94 -11.61
CA VAL A 235 13.53 -17.87 -13.07
C VAL A 235 12.21 -18.03 -13.82
N PHE A 236 11.30 -18.88 -13.34
CA PHE A 236 9.97 -19.02 -13.93
C PHE A 236 9.23 -17.68 -13.95
N ASP A 237 9.35 -16.89 -12.88
CA ASP A 237 8.77 -15.56 -12.86
C ASP A 237 9.53 -14.56 -13.75
N GLN A 238 10.86 -14.53 -13.64
CA GLN A 238 11.70 -13.54 -14.33
C GLN A 238 11.67 -13.65 -15.86
N THR A 239 11.27 -14.80 -16.40
CA THR A 239 11.38 -15.10 -17.84
C THR A 239 10.04 -15.21 -18.58
N ASN A 240 8.91 -14.92 -17.92
CA ASN A 240 7.62 -14.80 -18.59
C ASN A 240 7.45 -13.44 -19.31
N VAL A 241 6.42 -13.31 -20.13
CA VAL A 241 6.14 -12.09 -20.92
C VAL A 241 5.43 -10.97 -20.14
N LEU A 242 5.23 -11.12 -18.83
CA LEU A 242 4.49 -10.15 -17.99
C LEU A 242 5.40 -9.00 -17.48
N TRP A 243 6.59 -8.83 -18.05
CA TRP A 243 7.55 -7.79 -17.67
C TRP A 243 7.49 -6.63 -18.67
N PRO A 244 6.78 -5.52 -18.38
CA PRO A 244 6.63 -4.40 -19.31
C PRO A 244 7.94 -3.66 -19.55
N HIS A 245 8.06 -3.04 -20.74
CA HIS A 245 9.17 -2.16 -21.10
C HIS A 245 8.67 -0.83 -21.71
N PRO A 246 9.05 0.35 -21.17
CA PRO A 246 9.96 0.56 -20.04
C PRO A 246 9.38 0.06 -18.71
N ALA A 247 10.26 -0.12 -17.72
CA ALA A 247 9.88 -0.66 -16.42
C ALA A 247 8.84 0.26 -15.72
N ALA A 248 7.71 -0.32 -15.34
CA ALA A 248 6.69 0.31 -14.49
C ALA A 248 6.61 -0.44 -13.14
N ARG A 249 5.86 0.09 -12.14
CA ARG A 249 5.58 -0.64 -10.88
C ARG A 249 4.81 -1.93 -11.21
N GLN A 250 5.34 -3.07 -10.78
CA GLN A 250 4.91 -4.38 -11.28
C GLN A 250 4.17 -5.18 -10.21
N ARG A 251 2.86 -5.38 -10.41
CA ARG A 251 2.03 -6.32 -9.63
C ARG A 251 0.96 -6.93 -10.55
N PRO A 252 1.33 -7.85 -11.46
CA PRO A 252 0.38 -8.41 -12.40
C PRO A 252 -0.70 -9.22 -11.68
N ARG A 253 -1.97 -8.89 -11.96
CA ARG A 253 -3.16 -9.53 -11.38
C ARG A 253 -3.86 -10.47 -12.36
N GLN A 254 -3.59 -10.29 -13.65
CA GLN A 254 -4.15 -11.06 -14.77
C GLN A 254 -3.03 -11.45 -15.75
N LEU A 255 -3.26 -12.51 -16.53
CA LEU A 255 -2.35 -12.96 -17.59
C LEU A 255 -2.53 -12.10 -18.85
N THR A 256 -2.17 -10.82 -18.76
CA THR A 256 -2.24 -9.87 -19.87
C THR A 256 -0.85 -9.43 -20.26
N THR A 257 -0.43 -9.79 -21.48
CA THR A 257 0.84 -9.36 -22.05
C THR A 257 0.83 -7.84 -22.29
N PRO A 258 1.80 -7.09 -21.74
CA PRO A 258 1.97 -5.67 -22.01
C PRO A 258 2.20 -5.37 -23.51
N PRO A 259 1.96 -4.14 -23.98
CA PRO A 259 2.22 -3.75 -25.37
C PRO A 259 3.67 -3.96 -25.80
N ARG A 260 4.61 -3.65 -24.91
CA ARG A 260 6.04 -3.95 -25.02
C ARG A 260 6.51 -4.68 -23.77
N PHE A 261 7.29 -5.73 -23.93
CA PHE A 261 7.75 -6.55 -22.80
C PHE A 261 9.18 -7.07 -22.99
N LEU A 262 9.78 -7.49 -21.88
CA LEU A 262 11.13 -8.05 -21.82
C LEU A 262 11.11 -9.58 -21.90
N GLU A 263 11.92 -10.12 -22.78
CA GLU A 263 12.41 -11.49 -22.70
C GLU A 263 13.81 -11.47 -22.09
N LYS A 264 13.89 -11.74 -20.79
CA LYS A 264 15.17 -11.73 -20.05
C LYS A 264 16.00 -12.97 -20.36
N ASN A 265 17.32 -12.81 -20.31
CA ASN A 265 18.27 -13.91 -20.39
C ASN A 265 18.06 -14.89 -19.23
N THR A 266 17.75 -16.14 -19.56
CA THR A 266 17.40 -17.17 -18.57
C THR A 266 18.58 -17.53 -17.66
N TRP A 267 19.82 -17.54 -18.18
CA TRP A 267 20.99 -17.86 -17.37
C TRP A 267 21.36 -16.70 -16.44
N GLN A 268 21.37 -15.46 -16.95
CA GLN A 268 21.56 -14.28 -16.09
C GLN A 268 20.46 -14.15 -15.03
N ALA A 269 19.22 -14.58 -15.32
CA ALA A 269 18.15 -14.66 -14.32
C ALA A 269 18.46 -15.69 -13.21
N LEU A 270 19.11 -16.82 -13.51
CA LEU A 270 19.60 -17.77 -12.49
C LEU A 270 20.67 -17.14 -11.60
N GLU A 271 21.64 -16.44 -12.21
CA GLU A 271 22.71 -15.76 -11.49
C GLU A 271 22.14 -14.67 -10.56
N GLY A 272 21.23 -13.85 -11.08
CA GLY A 272 20.53 -12.81 -10.30
C GLY A 272 19.63 -13.38 -9.20
N ALA A 273 19.08 -14.58 -9.37
CA ALA A 273 18.24 -15.22 -8.36
C ALA A 273 19.00 -15.53 -7.07
N VAL A 274 20.30 -15.85 -7.13
CA VAL A 274 21.14 -16.07 -5.94
C VAL A 274 21.16 -14.81 -5.07
N GLN A 275 21.44 -13.65 -5.67
CA GLN A 275 21.46 -12.38 -4.95
C GLN A 275 20.07 -12.00 -4.46
N SER A 276 19.03 -12.17 -5.30
CA SER A 276 17.65 -11.83 -4.94
C SER A 276 17.15 -12.62 -3.73
N TRP A 277 17.43 -13.93 -3.66
CA TRP A 277 17.09 -14.75 -2.50
C TRP A 277 17.91 -14.36 -1.26
N THR A 278 19.22 -14.16 -1.41
CA THR A 278 20.11 -13.84 -0.29
C THR A 278 19.71 -12.51 0.37
N LEU A 279 19.46 -11.47 -0.43
CA LEU A 279 19.02 -10.17 0.07
C LEU A 279 17.62 -10.21 0.68
N SER A 280 16.71 -10.98 0.08
CA SER A 280 15.32 -11.06 0.50
C SER A 280 15.11 -11.86 1.78
N LEU A 281 15.82 -12.97 1.95
CA LEU A 281 15.65 -13.89 3.07
C LEU A 281 16.58 -13.55 4.24
N GLY A 282 17.70 -12.87 3.96
CA GLY A 282 18.73 -12.55 4.94
C GLY A 282 19.42 -13.82 5.49
N SER A 283 19.88 -13.74 6.73
CA SER A 283 20.40 -14.91 7.48
C SER A 283 19.78 -15.04 8.88
N PRO A 284 18.44 -15.02 9.00
CA PRO A 284 17.77 -15.20 10.27
C PRO A 284 17.90 -16.65 10.78
N SER A 285 17.68 -16.83 12.08
CA SER A 285 17.61 -18.17 12.67
C SER A 285 16.48 -19.01 12.04
N PRO A 286 16.72 -20.30 11.71
CA PRO A 286 15.69 -21.19 11.20
C PRO A 286 14.55 -21.38 12.19
N VAL A 287 13.33 -21.49 11.67
CA VAL A 287 12.11 -21.79 12.41
C VAL A 287 11.74 -23.26 12.20
N PRO A 288 11.41 -24.03 13.26
CA PRO A 288 10.92 -25.39 13.11
C PRO A 288 9.63 -25.43 12.28
N VAL A 289 9.60 -26.29 11.26
CA VAL A 289 8.41 -26.53 10.41
C VAL A 289 8.01 -27.99 10.52
N THR A 290 6.73 -28.23 10.77
CA THR A 290 6.11 -29.56 10.77
C THR A 290 4.94 -29.60 9.80
N LEU A 291 4.59 -30.80 9.34
CA LEU A 291 3.38 -31.05 8.55
C LEU A 291 2.30 -31.63 9.46
N TRP A 292 1.09 -31.09 9.40
CA TRP A 292 -0.08 -31.63 10.10
C TRP A 292 -0.25 -33.12 9.76
N PRO A 293 -0.45 -34.02 10.75
CA PRO A 293 -0.82 -33.77 12.15
C PRO A 293 0.34 -33.58 13.15
N ASN A 294 1.59 -33.50 12.70
CA ASN A 294 2.72 -33.30 13.62
C ASN A 294 2.75 -31.85 14.11
N ILE A 295 2.75 -31.65 15.44
CA ILE A 295 2.76 -30.32 16.06
C ILE A 295 4.20 -29.80 16.25
N PRO A 296 4.42 -28.47 16.16
CA PRO A 296 5.73 -27.85 16.36
C PRO A 296 6.13 -27.88 17.84
N PRO A 297 7.39 -27.56 18.18
CA PRO A 297 7.85 -27.43 19.56
C PRO A 297 7.05 -26.41 20.38
N GLU A 298 7.11 -26.51 21.71
CA GLU A 298 6.48 -25.53 22.63
C GLU A 298 7.16 -24.16 22.58
N SER A 299 8.45 -24.12 22.21
CA SER A 299 9.23 -22.88 22.01
C SER A 299 8.80 -22.06 20.78
N GLY A 300 7.77 -22.51 20.05
CA GLY A 300 7.31 -21.90 18.81
C GLY A 300 7.71 -22.69 17.56
N GLY A 301 7.05 -22.38 16.45
CA GLY A 301 7.25 -23.05 15.15
C GLY A 301 6.00 -23.03 14.29
N ILE A 302 6.09 -23.61 13.11
CA ILE A 302 5.02 -23.60 12.10
C ILE A 302 4.53 -25.03 11.84
N CYS A 303 3.24 -25.26 12.00
CA CYS A 303 2.52 -26.43 11.51
C CYS A 303 1.83 -26.08 10.20
N ILE A 304 2.21 -26.72 9.09
CA ILE A 304 1.56 -26.53 7.80
C ILE A 304 0.42 -27.53 7.65
N TYR A 305 -0.78 -27.03 7.33
CA TYR A 305 -1.90 -27.82 6.85
C TYR A 305 -2.02 -27.69 5.33
N GLU A 306 -1.83 -28.79 4.62
CA GLU A 306 -1.81 -28.87 3.15
C GLU A 306 -3.21 -29.07 2.57
N GLY A 307 -4.07 -28.06 2.72
CA GLY A 307 -5.43 -28.16 2.23
C GLY A 307 -6.26 -26.92 2.48
N ARG A 308 -7.57 -27.04 2.23
CA ARG A 308 -8.52 -25.96 2.46
C ARG A 308 -8.89 -25.92 3.94
N LEU A 309 -9.06 -24.72 4.50
CA LEU A 309 -9.45 -24.54 5.89
C LEU A 309 -10.75 -25.28 6.28
N LYS A 310 -11.66 -25.43 5.32
CA LYS A 310 -12.90 -26.21 5.49
C LYS A 310 -12.61 -27.67 5.86
N ASP A 311 -11.62 -28.29 5.22
CA ASP A 311 -11.28 -29.70 5.45
C ASP A 311 -10.69 -29.90 6.86
N LEU A 312 -9.89 -28.94 7.34
CA LEU A 312 -9.41 -28.89 8.72
C LEU A 312 -10.56 -28.69 9.72
N THR A 313 -11.56 -27.89 9.34
CA THR A 313 -12.78 -27.67 10.14
C THR A 313 -13.59 -28.96 10.27
N ASP A 314 -13.74 -29.72 9.19
CA ASP A 314 -14.42 -31.01 9.20
C ASP A 314 -13.66 -32.04 10.06
N GLN A 315 -12.32 -32.06 10.02
CA GLN A 315 -11.51 -32.88 10.92
C GLN A 315 -11.76 -32.55 12.41
N LYS A 316 -11.82 -31.25 12.76
CA LYS A 316 -12.12 -30.80 14.13
C LYS A 316 -13.52 -31.25 14.57
N ARG A 317 -14.53 -31.14 13.70
CA ARG A 317 -15.92 -31.56 13.98
C ARG A 317 -16.04 -33.06 14.20
N HIS A 318 -15.31 -33.86 13.44
CA HIS A 318 -15.33 -35.31 13.54
C HIS A 318 -14.34 -35.87 14.58
N GLY A 319 -13.52 -35.02 15.20
CA GLY A 319 -12.52 -35.44 16.19
C GLY A 319 -11.43 -36.35 15.60
N THR A 320 -11.12 -36.21 14.30
CA THR A 320 -10.22 -37.12 13.57
C THR A 320 -8.76 -36.65 13.49
N GLY A 321 -8.42 -35.52 14.12
CA GLY A 321 -7.06 -34.96 14.17
C GLY A 321 -6.63 -34.54 15.58
N PRO A 322 -5.35 -34.15 15.75
CA PRO A 322 -4.86 -33.60 17.01
C PRO A 322 -5.69 -32.42 17.52
N ILE A 323 -5.71 -32.23 18.83
CA ILE A 323 -6.36 -31.08 19.46
C ILE A 323 -5.39 -29.90 19.42
N PHE A 324 -5.84 -28.78 18.85
CA PHE A 324 -5.20 -27.48 19.02
C PHE A 324 -6.27 -26.43 19.33
N THR A 325 -5.91 -25.43 20.13
CA THR A 325 -6.80 -24.32 20.50
C THR A 325 -6.11 -23.03 20.11
N ALA A 326 -6.54 -22.43 19.00
CA ALA A 326 -6.03 -21.14 18.58
C ALA A 326 -6.52 -20.04 19.54
N GLU A 327 -5.58 -19.28 20.10
CA GLU A 327 -5.82 -18.14 20.99
C GLU A 327 -5.93 -16.82 20.21
N ALA A 328 -5.50 -16.82 18.95
CA ALA A 328 -5.76 -15.76 18.01
C ALA A 328 -5.78 -16.29 16.56
N ALA A 329 -6.33 -15.50 15.65
CA ALA A 329 -6.07 -15.63 14.23
C ALA A 329 -5.35 -14.38 13.70
N LEU A 330 -4.36 -14.59 12.84
CA LEU A 330 -3.59 -13.55 12.18
C LEU A 330 -3.60 -13.86 10.69
N ALA A 331 -4.11 -12.96 9.85
CA ALA A 331 -4.38 -13.26 8.46
C ALA A 331 -4.00 -12.09 7.55
N ALA A 332 -3.22 -12.36 6.49
CA ALA A 332 -3.19 -11.47 5.33
C ALA A 332 -4.35 -11.86 4.41
N LEU A 333 -5.32 -10.97 4.20
CA LEU A 333 -6.45 -11.28 3.34
C LEU A 333 -5.97 -11.43 1.88
N PRO A 334 -6.29 -12.54 1.20
CA PRO A 334 -5.81 -12.79 -0.15
C PRO A 334 -6.58 -11.93 -1.15
N ARG A 335 -5.94 -10.90 -1.70
CA ARG A 335 -6.50 -10.17 -2.85
C ARG A 335 -6.57 -11.12 -4.07
N PRO A 336 -7.67 -11.11 -4.86
CA PRO A 336 -7.74 -11.94 -6.05
C PRO A 336 -6.60 -11.66 -7.04
N ASN A 337 -5.86 -12.70 -7.39
CA ASN A 337 -4.73 -12.63 -8.30
C ASN A 337 -4.72 -13.84 -9.23
N GLN A 338 -5.40 -13.71 -10.37
CA GLN A 338 -5.46 -14.75 -11.39
C GLN A 338 -4.07 -15.14 -11.87
N ALA A 339 -3.22 -14.14 -12.18
CA ALA A 339 -1.89 -14.40 -12.70
C ALA A 339 -1.08 -15.29 -11.74
N TYR A 340 -1.04 -14.93 -10.46
CA TYR A 340 -0.32 -15.68 -9.46
C TYR A 340 -0.86 -17.10 -9.27
N TRP A 341 -2.17 -17.27 -9.17
CA TRP A 341 -2.76 -18.59 -8.94
C TRP A 341 -2.60 -19.52 -10.14
N THR A 342 -2.85 -19.03 -11.35
CA THR A 342 -2.67 -19.80 -12.57
C THR A 342 -1.20 -20.18 -12.79
N LEU A 343 -0.27 -19.23 -12.61
CA LEU A 343 1.16 -19.51 -12.72
C LEU A 343 1.66 -20.42 -11.59
N SER A 344 1.13 -20.29 -10.37
CA SER A 344 1.48 -21.18 -9.27
C SER A 344 1.12 -22.64 -9.59
N ALA A 345 -0.04 -22.88 -10.21
CA ALA A 345 -0.43 -24.23 -10.63
C ALA A 345 0.53 -24.79 -11.70
N LEU A 346 0.95 -23.94 -12.65
CA LEU A 346 1.93 -24.29 -13.68
C LEU A 346 3.30 -24.63 -13.07
N TRP A 347 3.82 -23.74 -12.21
CA TRP A 347 5.13 -23.88 -11.57
C TRP A 347 5.16 -25.07 -10.61
N ALA A 348 4.08 -25.33 -9.89
CA ALA A 348 3.98 -26.50 -9.02
C ALA A 348 4.06 -27.81 -9.83
N GLY A 349 3.36 -27.89 -10.96
CA GLY A 349 3.48 -29.02 -11.87
C GLY A 349 4.89 -29.18 -12.45
N TRP A 350 5.59 -28.09 -12.75
CA TRP A 350 6.97 -28.17 -13.22
C TRP A 350 7.93 -28.69 -12.15
N LEU A 351 7.86 -28.17 -10.93
CA LEU A 351 8.75 -28.52 -9.82
C LEU A 351 8.48 -29.93 -9.28
N TRP A 352 7.20 -30.32 -9.14
CA TRP A 352 6.81 -31.50 -8.36
C TRP A 352 5.87 -32.46 -9.11
N GLY A 353 5.50 -32.16 -10.36
CA GLY A 353 4.63 -32.99 -11.17
C GLY A 353 3.13 -32.79 -10.90
N HIS A 354 2.29 -33.41 -11.73
CA HIS A 354 0.84 -33.17 -11.73
C HIS A 354 0.15 -33.63 -10.42
N ALA A 355 0.66 -34.68 -9.77
CA ALA A 355 0.10 -35.20 -8.51
C ALA A 355 0.17 -34.16 -7.38
N ALA A 356 1.28 -33.42 -7.30
CA ALA A 356 1.46 -32.35 -6.30
C ALA A 356 0.55 -31.13 -6.54
N ASN A 357 0.02 -30.97 -7.76
CA ASN A 357 -0.88 -29.87 -8.13
C ASN A 357 -2.37 -30.23 -8.01
N ALA A 358 -2.71 -31.50 -7.75
CA ALA A 358 -4.09 -32.00 -7.86
C ALA A 358 -5.10 -31.22 -7.01
N ALA A 359 -4.75 -30.89 -5.75
CA ALA A 359 -5.62 -30.16 -4.83
C ALA A 359 -5.82 -28.66 -5.19
N PHE A 360 -4.90 -28.10 -5.98
CA PHE A 360 -4.90 -26.68 -6.35
C PHE A 360 -5.35 -26.43 -7.79
N LYS A 361 -5.35 -27.46 -8.64
CA LYS A 361 -5.62 -27.39 -10.09
C LYS A 361 -6.91 -26.70 -10.49
N SER A 362 -7.96 -26.75 -9.66
CA SER A 362 -9.24 -26.08 -9.93
C SER A 362 -9.14 -24.56 -10.15
N VAL A 363 -8.04 -23.93 -9.71
CA VAL A 363 -7.80 -22.49 -9.96
C VAL A 363 -7.58 -22.15 -11.44
N LEU A 364 -7.21 -23.13 -12.27
CA LEU A 364 -7.02 -22.95 -13.71
C LEU A 364 -8.31 -22.55 -14.44
N HIS A 365 -9.47 -22.97 -13.91
CA HIS A 365 -10.78 -22.79 -14.55
C HIS A 365 -11.27 -21.34 -14.52
N ARG A 366 -10.93 -20.60 -13.47
CA ARG A 366 -11.60 -19.34 -13.16
C ARG A 366 -10.87 -18.14 -13.74
N ARG A 367 -11.53 -17.47 -14.69
CA ARG A 367 -10.98 -16.37 -15.48
C ARG A 367 -11.26 -14.98 -14.93
N ARG A 368 -12.35 -14.82 -14.17
CA ARG A 368 -12.77 -13.54 -13.59
C ARG A 368 -13.00 -13.71 -12.11
N TYR A 369 -12.48 -12.75 -11.36
CA TYR A 369 -12.65 -12.63 -9.93
C TYR A 369 -13.23 -11.25 -9.68
N ASP A 370 -14.57 -11.17 -9.69
CA ASP A 370 -15.30 -9.98 -9.26
C ASP A 370 -15.41 -9.96 -7.73
N TRP A 371 -15.91 -8.84 -7.20
CA TRP A 371 -15.98 -8.63 -5.76
C TRP A 371 -17.11 -9.44 -5.12
N GLU A 372 -18.17 -9.74 -5.87
CA GLU A 372 -19.25 -10.63 -5.46
C GLU A 372 -18.73 -12.05 -5.19
N TRP A 373 -17.99 -12.62 -6.15
CA TRP A 373 -17.35 -13.91 -5.96
C TRP A 373 -16.37 -13.87 -4.79
N HIS A 374 -15.56 -12.82 -4.70
CA HIS A 374 -14.56 -12.72 -3.66
C HIS A 374 -15.20 -12.65 -2.26
N THR A 375 -16.31 -11.93 -2.13
CA THR A 375 -17.10 -11.88 -0.89
C THR A 375 -17.58 -13.26 -0.48
N GLU A 376 -18.10 -14.06 -1.41
CA GLU A 376 -18.54 -15.43 -1.15
C GLU A 376 -17.37 -16.35 -0.73
N ALA A 377 -16.21 -16.20 -1.39
CA ALA A 377 -15.01 -16.95 -1.07
C ALA A 377 -14.47 -16.62 0.33
N LEU A 378 -14.40 -15.33 0.67
CA LEU A 378 -14.01 -14.87 2.01
C LEU A 378 -15.02 -15.33 3.05
N TYR A 379 -16.32 -15.23 2.77
CA TYR A 379 -17.38 -15.66 3.70
C TYR A 379 -17.25 -17.15 4.03
N SER A 380 -17.04 -18.00 3.03
CA SER A 380 -16.82 -19.44 3.22
C SER A 380 -15.59 -19.74 4.09
N ALA A 381 -14.47 -19.03 3.85
CA ALA A 381 -13.27 -19.18 4.65
C ALA A 381 -13.47 -18.68 6.09
N MET A 382 -14.09 -17.51 6.28
CA MET A 382 -14.37 -16.94 7.60
C MET A 382 -15.35 -17.82 8.39
N ARG A 383 -16.35 -18.44 7.76
CA ARG A 383 -17.22 -19.42 8.43
C ARG A 383 -16.45 -20.65 8.93
N SER A 384 -15.51 -21.13 8.13
CA SER A 384 -14.63 -22.24 8.54
C SER A 384 -13.75 -21.81 9.72
N LEU A 385 -13.18 -20.60 9.66
CA LEU A 385 -12.41 -20.00 10.74
C LEU A 385 -13.25 -19.87 12.02
N ASN A 386 -14.49 -19.41 11.94
CA ASN A 386 -15.38 -19.24 13.10
C ASN A 386 -15.55 -20.54 13.91
N VAL A 387 -15.60 -21.69 13.25
CA VAL A 387 -15.72 -23.02 13.89
C VAL A 387 -14.39 -23.45 14.54
N LEU A 388 -13.26 -23.03 13.96
CA LEU A 388 -11.93 -23.36 14.48
C LEU A 388 -11.57 -22.53 15.72
N LEU A 389 -12.15 -21.33 15.88
CA LEU A 389 -11.87 -20.43 17.00
C LEU A 389 -12.89 -20.57 18.14
N ALA A 390 -12.44 -20.30 19.37
CA ALA A 390 -13.33 -20.18 20.52
C ALA A 390 -14.09 -18.83 20.50
N PRO A 391 -15.26 -18.72 21.15
CA PRO A 391 -15.88 -17.43 21.45
C PRO A 391 -14.88 -16.44 22.06
N GLY A 392 -14.93 -15.17 21.63
CA GLY A 392 -14.06 -14.12 22.16
C GLY A 392 -12.64 -14.07 21.56
N THR A 393 -12.27 -15.04 20.71
CA THR A 393 -10.92 -15.10 20.13
C THR A 393 -10.62 -13.88 19.25
N PRO A 394 -9.53 -13.12 19.49
CA PRO A 394 -9.14 -11.99 18.64
C PRO A 394 -8.64 -12.47 17.27
N THR A 395 -9.01 -11.73 16.22
CA THR A 395 -8.64 -12.03 14.84
C THR A 395 -8.16 -10.76 14.13
N MET A 396 -6.88 -10.70 13.78
CA MET A 396 -6.32 -9.60 12.99
C MET A 396 -6.29 -9.96 11.51
N CYS A 397 -6.93 -9.13 10.70
CA CYS A 397 -6.92 -9.22 9.24
C CYS A 397 -6.17 -8.02 8.66
N LEU A 398 -5.18 -8.30 7.81
CA LEU A 398 -4.33 -7.31 7.15
C LEU A 398 -4.64 -7.27 5.66
N ILE A 399 -4.80 -6.06 5.11
CA ILE A 399 -4.92 -5.80 3.67
C ILE A 399 -3.69 -5.02 3.23
N GLY A 400 -2.94 -5.56 2.27
CA GLY A 400 -1.74 -4.91 1.72
C GLY A 400 -1.98 -4.06 0.47
N GLU A 401 -3.17 -4.17 -0.15
CA GLU A 401 -3.54 -3.37 -1.32
C GLU A 401 -5.04 -3.05 -1.24
N THR A 402 -5.40 -2.05 -0.44
CA THR A 402 -6.79 -1.68 -0.18
C THR A 402 -7.41 -1.03 -1.40
N GLU A 403 -8.61 -1.51 -1.73
CA GLU A 403 -9.48 -0.98 -2.76
C GLU A 403 -10.92 -1.06 -2.25
N PRO A 404 -11.82 -0.15 -2.67
CA PRO A 404 -13.18 -0.09 -2.16
C PRO A 404 -13.94 -1.43 -2.15
N GLY A 405 -13.84 -2.19 -3.25
CA GLY A 405 -14.48 -3.51 -3.35
C GLY A 405 -13.85 -4.56 -2.44
N PHE A 406 -12.53 -4.54 -2.28
CA PHE A 406 -11.83 -5.49 -1.41
C PHE A 406 -12.17 -5.25 0.07
N PHE A 407 -12.17 -3.98 0.47
CA PHE A 407 -12.49 -3.58 1.84
C PHE A 407 -13.95 -3.90 2.19
N SER A 408 -14.91 -3.58 1.30
CA SER A 408 -16.31 -4.00 1.43
C SER A 408 -16.47 -5.51 1.59
N ALA A 409 -15.81 -6.29 0.73
CA ALA A 409 -15.88 -7.76 0.76
C ALA A 409 -15.34 -8.30 2.10
N ALA A 410 -14.23 -7.74 2.60
CA ALA A 410 -13.63 -8.13 3.87
C ALA A 410 -14.55 -7.89 5.07
N LEU A 411 -15.14 -6.70 5.19
CA LEU A 411 -16.01 -6.38 6.33
C LEU A 411 -17.32 -7.16 6.29
N LEU A 412 -17.97 -7.19 5.12
CA LEU A 412 -19.25 -7.89 4.95
C LEU A 412 -19.10 -9.40 5.21
N SER A 413 -18.09 -10.04 4.62
CA SER A 413 -17.89 -11.49 4.76
C SER A 413 -17.56 -11.91 6.19
N ALA A 414 -16.75 -11.14 6.92
CA ALA A 414 -16.41 -11.40 8.31
C ALA A 414 -17.63 -11.26 9.22
N GLU A 415 -18.40 -10.18 9.06
CA GLU A 415 -19.58 -9.93 9.87
C GLU A 415 -20.64 -11.03 9.69
N LEU A 416 -20.96 -11.39 8.44
CA LEU A 416 -21.86 -12.49 8.10
C LEU A 416 -21.38 -13.83 8.67
N ALA A 417 -20.06 -14.03 8.78
CA ALA A 417 -19.46 -15.25 9.30
C ALA A 417 -19.40 -15.35 10.83
N GLY A 418 -19.96 -14.38 11.57
CA GLY A 418 -20.00 -14.43 13.03
C GLY A 418 -18.85 -13.72 13.74
N PHE A 419 -18.23 -12.73 13.09
CA PHE A 419 -17.20 -11.89 13.71
C PHE A 419 -17.74 -10.50 14.04
N ASP A 420 -17.44 -10.02 15.24
CA ASP A 420 -17.74 -8.66 15.69
C ASP A 420 -16.53 -7.76 15.39
N LEU A 421 -16.77 -6.66 14.67
CA LEU A 421 -15.73 -5.67 14.40
C LEU A 421 -15.36 -4.97 15.71
N GLN A 422 -14.07 -4.94 16.04
CA GLN A 422 -13.56 -4.15 17.15
C GLN A 422 -13.21 -2.74 16.69
N ASP A 423 -12.36 -2.63 15.66
CA ASP A 423 -12.04 -1.37 14.96
C ASP A 423 -11.24 -1.64 13.66
N VAL A 424 -11.05 -0.60 12.84
CA VAL A 424 -10.25 -0.56 11.62
C VAL A 424 -9.23 0.58 11.69
N ALA A 425 -7.96 0.28 11.43
CA ALA A 425 -6.93 1.29 11.18
C ALA A 425 -6.54 1.31 9.69
N LEU A 426 -6.46 2.50 9.09
CA LEU A 426 -6.35 2.67 7.63
C LEU A 426 -5.22 3.63 7.26
N ARG A 427 -4.32 3.16 6.39
CA ARG A 427 -3.32 3.95 5.67
C ARG A 427 -3.57 3.89 4.17
N LEU A 428 -4.45 4.79 3.72
CA LEU A 428 -4.98 4.72 2.36
C LEU A 428 -3.92 5.03 1.29
N GLU A 429 -3.01 5.96 1.55
CA GLU A 429 -1.94 6.37 0.61
C GLU A 429 -0.94 5.22 0.38
N GLU A 430 -0.67 4.44 1.43
CA GLU A 430 0.17 3.24 1.38
C GLU A 430 -0.60 2.00 0.91
N GLY A 431 -1.93 2.11 0.75
CA GLY A 431 -2.77 1.00 0.32
C GLY A 431 -2.99 -0.06 1.42
N GLN A 432 -2.87 0.28 2.70
CA GLN A 432 -2.84 -0.70 3.80
C GLN A 432 -4.01 -0.51 4.78
N ALA A 433 -4.59 -1.63 5.24
CA ALA A 433 -5.60 -1.62 6.30
C ALA A 433 -5.36 -2.75 7.31
N GLN A 434 -5.64 -2.47 8.58
CA GLN A 434 -5.60 -3.41 9.69
C GLN A 434 -6.98 -3.47 10.30
N ILE A 435 -7.55 -4.67 10.38
CA ILE A 435 -8.93 -4.87 10.82
C ILE A 435 -8.90 -5.83 11.99
N LEU A 436 -9.30 -5.35 13.16
CA LEU A 436 -9.40 -6.16 14.35
C LEU A 436 -10.82 -6.66 14.53
N TRP A 437 -10.96 -7.98 14.52
CA TRP A 437 -12.20 -8.69 14.78
C TRP A 437 -12.13 -9.45 16.09
N ARG A 438 -13.29 -9.82 16.61
CA ARG A 438 -13.44 -10.82 17.65
C ARG A 438 -14.45 -11.86 17.20
N ARG A 439 -14.17 -13.15 17.41
CA ARG A 439 -15.17 -14.21 17.21
C ARG A 439 -16.34 -13.92 18.16
N SER A 440 -17.55 -13.72 17.63
CA SER A 440 -18.70 -13.32 18.44
C SER A 440 -19.04 -14.37 19.50
N GLU A 441 -19.49 -13.94 20.67
CA GLU A 441 -20.03 -14.84 21.70
C GLU A 441 -21.49 -15.21 21.44
N ALA A 442 -22.24 -14.30 20.80
CA ALA A 442 -23.64 -14.47 20.48
C ALA A 442 -23.84 -15.25 19.18
N ASP A 443 -24.93 -16.00 19.10
CA ASP A 443 -25.34 -16.64 17.85
C ASP A 443 -25.80 -15.58 16.84
N LEU A 444 -25.65 -15.89 15.54
CA LEU A 444 -26.02 -14.95 14.46
C LEU A 444 -27.48 -14.49 14.54
N SER A 445 -28.39 -15.35 15.01
CA SER A 445 -29.82 -15.01 15.19
C SER A 445 -30.08 -13.99 16.31
N GLU A 446 -29.12 -13.80 17.21
CA GLU A 446 -29.19 -12.82 18.30
C GLU A 446 -28.52 -11.49 17.91
N ARG A 447 -27.67 -11.53 16.88
CA ARG A 447 -26.95 -10.38 16.32
C ARG A 447 -27.83 -9.61 15.34
N HIS A 448 -28.82 -8.95 15.91
CA HIS A 448 -29.74 -8.12 15.16
C HIS A 448 -29.49 -6.63 15.39
N PRO A 449 -29.56 -5.80 14.33
CA PRO A 449 -29.49 -4.36 14.52
C PRO A 449 -30.65 -3.90 15.41
N SER A 450 -30.41 -2.86 16.21
CA SER A 450 -31.42 -2.29 17.11
C SER A 450 -32.68 -1.85 16.32
N ALA A 451 -33.83 -1.76 17.00
CA ALA A 451 -35.09 -1.36 16.35
C ALA A 451 -34.97 0.01 15.62
N GLY A 452 -34.25 0.97 16.21
CA GLY A 452 -33.94 2.24 15.57
C GLY A 452 -33.00 2.12 14.37
N ALA A 453 -32.04 1.18 14.43
CA ALA A 453 -31.16 0.91 13.29
C ALA A 453 -31.89 0.25 12.12
N ARG A 454 -32.85 -0.66 12.40
CA ARG A 454 -33.70 -1.28 11.36
C ARG A 454 -34.61 -0.28 10.65
N ALA A 455 -35.06 0.77 11.36
CA ALA A 455 -35.99 1.75 10.80
C ALA A 455 -35.35 2.71 9.77
N GLN A 456 -34.03 2.88 9.80
CA GLN A 456 -33.32 3.76 8.88
C GLN A 456 -32.80 2.99 7.66
N ASN A 457 -33.18 3.43 6.45
CA ASN A 457 -32.67 2.85 5.21
C ASN A 457 -31.14 2.99 5.09
N LEU A 458 -30.48 2.00 4.50
CA LEU A 458 -29.03 1.86 4.41
C LEU A 458 -28.33 3.10 3.80
N PRO A 459 -28.79 3.70 2.67
CA PRO A 459 -28.16 4.92 2.15
C PRO A 459 -28.19 6.10 3.14
N ALA A 460 -29.24 6.24 3.94
CA ALA A 460 -29.33 7.31 4.93
C ALA A 460 -28.39 7.08 6.12
N ALA A 461 -28.21 5.83 6.54
CA ALA A 461 -27.22 5.45 7.56
C ALA A 461 -25.79 5.72 7.06
N ILE A 462 -25.50 5.38 5.80
CA ILE A 462 -24.22 5.70 5.13
C ILE A 462 -23.99 7.20 5.14
N GLN A 463 -24.97 8.01 4.71
CA GLN A 463 -24.84 9.47 4.70
C GLN A 463 -24.55 10.03 6.09
N THR A 464 -25.26 9.55 7.12
CA THR A 464 -25.04 10.00 8.50
C THR A 464 -23.61 9.70 8.95
N ALA A 465 -23.14 8.45 8.74
CA ALA A 465 -21.79 8.04 9.10
C ALA A 465 -20.71 8.86 8.38
N VAL A 466 -20.88 9.09 7.07
CA VAL A 466 -19.96 9.90 6.26
C VAL A 466 -19.94 11.35 6.74
N GLN A 467 -21.10 11.95 6.99
CA GLN A 467 -21.19 13.34 7.47
C GLN A 467 -20.54 13.51 8.83
N ASP A 468 -20.80 12.59 9.77
CA ASP A 468 -20.18 12.61 11.10
C ASP A 468 -18.66 12.44 11.03
N HIS A 469 -18.18 11.56 10.15
CA HIS A 469 -16.74 11.37 9.93
C HIS A 469 -16.09 12.62 9.33
N LEU A 470 -16.70 13.25 8.32
CA LEU A 470 -16.21 14.51 7.73
C LEU A 470 -16.10 15.62 8.77
N ARG A 471 -17.10 15.75 9.67
CA ARG A 471 -17.04 16.69 10.80
C ARG A 471 -15.87 16.35 11.74
N GLN A 472 -15.63 15.08 12.02
CA GLN A 472 -14.52 14.65 12.90
C GLN A 472 -13.13 14.90 12.31
N ILE A 473 -12.93 14.69 11.00
CA ILE A 473 -11.64 14.96 10.35
C ILE A 473 -11.42 16.46 10.04
N GLY A 474 -12.47 17.23 9.80
CA GLY A 474 -12.39 18.68 9.55
C GLY A 474 -11.83 19.07 8.17
N GLU A 475 -11.64 18.11 7.26
CA GLU A 475 -11.09 18.30 5.91
C GLU A 475 -11.76 17.39 4.86
N PRO A 476 -11.76 17.75 3.56
CA PRO A 476 -12.29 16.88 2.50
C PRO A 476 -11.53 15.57 2.41
N ALA A 477 -12.26 14.49 2.09
CA ALA A 477 -11.67 13.16 1.98
C ALA A 477 -12.07 12.46 0.68
N SER A 478 -11.24 11.51 0.26
CA SER A 478 -11.50 10.68 -0.92
C SER A 478 -12.63 9.69 -0.64
N TYR A 479 -13.26 9.20 -1.72
CA TYR A 479 -14.33 8.19 -1.60
C TYR A 479 -13.88 6.93 -0.83
N PRO A 480 -12.71 6.31 -1.08
CA PRO A 480 -12.30 5.12 -0.33
C PRO A 480 -12.20 5.35 1.19
N HIS A 481 -11.76 6.54 1.61
CA HIS A 481 -11.70 6.88 3.03
C HIS A 481 -13.10 7.00 3.66
N LEU A 482 -14.03 7.65 2.96
CA LEU A 482 -15.40 7.83 3.42
C LEU A 482 -16.24 6.55 3.35
N GLN A 483 -15.99 5.72 2.35
CA GLN A 483 -16.55 4.39 2.27
C GLN A 483 -16.06 3.53 3.45
N ALA A 484 -14.78 3.59 3.82
CA ALA A 484 -14.28 2.91 5.00
C ALA A 484 -14.96 3.39 6.30
N ALA A 485 -15.18 4.70 6.45
CA ALA A 485 -15.93 5.26 7.58
C ALA A 485 -17.39 4.79 7.62
N ALA A 486 -18.06 4.77 6.48
CA ALA A 486 -19.42 4.25 6.37
C ALA A 486 -19.49 2.78 6.78
N LEU A 487 -18.61 1.94 6.19
CA LEU A 487 -18.59 0.50 6.47
C LEU A 487 -18.21 0.20 7.92
N HIS A 488 -17.25 0.93 8.48
CA HIS A 488 -16.91 0.83 9.90
C HIS A 488 -18.16 1.07 10.78
N SER A 489 -18.88 2.17 10.56
CA SER A 489 -20.10 2.51 11.32
C SER A 489 -21.24 1.49 11.12
N LEU A 490 -21.47 1.04 9.89
CA LEU A 490 -22.49 0.03 9.59
C LEU A 490 -22.20 -1.32 10.26
N THR A 491 -20.93 -1.75 10.23
CA THR A 491 -20.50 -3.03 10.82
C THR A 491 -20.55 -2.97 12.35
N GLN A 492 -20.10 -1.87 12.97
CA GLN A 492 -20.21 -1.64 14.43
C GLN A 492 -21.67 -1.69 14.93
N SER A 493 -22.62 -1.30 14.09
CA SER A 493 -24.05 -1.29 14.42
C SER A 493 -24.83 -2.51 13.90
N HIS A 494 -24.12 -3.54 13.41
CA HIS A 494 -24.69 -4.77 12.84
C HIS A 494 -25.71 -4.55 11.72
N ARG A 495 -25.57 -3.43 11.00
CA ARG A 495 -26.48 -3.07 9.91
C ARG A 495 -26.22 -3.87 8.65
N LEU A 496 -25.02 -4.44 8.44
CA LEU A 496 -24.78 -5.30 7.27
C LEU A 496 -25.44 -6.68 7.42
N LEU A 497 -25.81 -7.06 8.65
CA LEU A 497 -26.65 -8.24 8.92
C LEU A 497 -28.14 -8.00 8.64
N ALA A 498 -28.56 -6.74 8.43
CA ALA A 498 -29.96 -6.41 8.22
C ALA A 498 -30.47 -7.02 6.90
N SER A 499 -31.44 -7.94 7.01
CA SER A 499 -32.15 -8.46 5.85
C SER A 499 -33.48 -9.08 6.20
N ASP A 500 -34.39 -8.98 5.24
CA ASP A 500 -35.67 -9.66 5.24
C ASP A 500 -35.54 -11.19 5.00
N ASP A 501 -34.46 -11.65 4.36
CA ASP A 501 -34.19 -13.06 4.08
C ASP A 501 -32.78 -13.48 4.58
N PRO A 502 -32.69 -14.24 5.69
CA PRO A 502 -31.42 -14.76 6.22
C PRO A 502 -30.61 -15.64 5.26
N GLU A 503 -31.25 -16.28 4.27
CA GLU A 503 -30.61 -17.18 3.31
C GLU A 503 -30.01 -16.46 2.09
N THR A 504 -30.11 -15.13 2.03
CA THR A 504 -29.54 -14.35 0.92
C THR A 504 -28.01 -14.60 0.82
N PRO A 505 -27.49 -14.97 -0.36
CA PRO A 505 -26.06 -15.18 -0.58
C PRO A 505 -25.22 -13.93 -0.28
N ALA A 506 -23.98 -14.12 0.16
CA ALA A 506 -23.07 -13.01 0.49
C ALA A 506 -22.73 -12.17 -0.76
N ALA A 507 -22.65 -12.81 -1.92
CA ALA A 507 -22.53 -12.14 -3.22
C ALA A 507 -23.67 -11.14 -3.50
N GLU A 508 -24.91 -11.48 -3.16
CA GLU A 508 -26.07 -10.60 -3.39
C GLU A 508 -26.13 -9.47 -2.37
N ARG A 509 -25.79 -9.76 -1.10
CA ARG A 509 -25.57 -8.75 -0.06
C ARG A 509 -24.55 -7.70 -0.47
N PHE A 510 -23.45 -8.13 -1.10
CA PHE A 510 -22.41 -7.24 -1.58
C PHE A 510 -22.96 -6.26 -2.65
N LYS A 511 -23.77 -6.75 -3.60
CA LYS A 511 -24.39 -5.89 -4.62
C LYS A 511 -25.34 -4.88 -4.00
N GLN A 512 -26.17 -5.30 -3.05
CA GLN A 512 -27.08 -4.41 -2.32
C GLN A 512 -26.32 -3.31 -1.58
N LEU A 513 -25.23 -3.68 -0.89
CA LEU A 513 -24.34 -2.72 -0.22
C LEU A 513 -23.69 -1.75 -1.20
N SER A 514 -23.21 -2.24 -2.34
CA SER A 514 -22.57 -1.43 -3.38
C SER A 514 -23.55 -0.42 -3.98
N ALA A 515 -24.77 -0.86 -4.29
CA ALA A 515 -25.84 0.02 -4.76
C ALA A 515 -26.23 1.08 -3.71
N ALA A 516 -26.30 0.70 -2.43
CA ALA A 516 -26.62 1.64 -1.35
C ALA A 516 -25.51 2.68 -1.13
N LEU A 517 -24.24 2.29 -1.27
CA LEU A 517 -23.10 3.21 -1.26
C LEU A 517 -23.18 4.17 -2.45
N GLU A 518 -23.44 3.69 -3.67
CA GLU A 518 -23.59 4.55 -4.83
C GLU A 518 -24.75 5.55 -4.64
N GLU A 519 -25.91 5.08 -4.21
CA GLU A 519 -27.09 5.92 -3.98
C GLU A 519 -26.81 7.01 -2.92
N ALA A 520 -26.12 6.66 -1.84
CA ALA A 520 -25.81 7.59 -0.75
C ALA A 520 -24.99 8.81 -1.21
N PHE A 521 -24.07 8.62 -2.16
CA PHE A 521 -23.20 9.67 -2.68
C PHE A 521 -23.79 10.43 -3.88
N VAL A 522 -24.72 9.83 -4.63
CA VAL A 522 -25.37 10.46 -5.80
C VAL A 522 -26.57 11.32 -5.42
N ARG A 523 -27.16 11.13 -4.23
CA ARG A 523 -28.31 11.92 -3.75
C ARG A 523 -28.02 13.43 -3.79
N PRO A 524 -28.92 14.25 -4.38
CA PRO A 524 -28.74 15.70 -4.46
C PRO A 524 -28.52 16.34 -3.08
N ASN A 525 -27.60 17.29 -3.01
CA ASN A 525 -27.30 18.06 -1.80
C ASN A 525 -26.89 17.21 -0.58
N ALA A 526 -26.45 15.95 -0.77
CA ALA A 526 -25.90 15.14 0.30
C ALA A 526 -24.44 15.51 0.61
N PHE A 527 -23.66 15.80 -0.44
CA PHE A 527 -22.25 16.14 -0.38
C PHE A 527 -21.86 17.14 -1.48
N SER A 528 -20.83 17.94 -1.22
CA SER A 528 -20.11 18.69 -2.24
C SER A 528 -18.91 17.88 -2.73
N ARG A 529 -18.62 17.96 -4.03
CA ARG A 529 -17.53 17.19 -4.65
C ARG A 529 -16.55 18.13 -5.36
N TYR A 530 -15.26 17.95 -5.08
CA TYR A 530 -14.16 18.71 -5.65
C TYR A 530 -13.35 17.82 -6.59
N GLY A 531 -13.34 18.16 -7.88
CA GLY A 531 -12.68 17.36 -8.92
C GLY A 531 -13.40 16.04 -9.22
N GLY A 532 -12.83 15.26 -10.14
CA GLY A 532 -13.38 13.99 -10.61
C GLY A 532 -14.40 14.11 -11.74
N SER A 533 -15.00 12.99 -12.13
CA SER A 533 -16.04 12.93 -13.17
C SER A 533 -17.36 12.37 -12.61
N SER A 534 -18.48 12.68 -13.26
CA SER A 534 -19.79 12.09 -12.93
C SER A 534 -19.84 10.56 -13.11
N ARG A 535 -18.78 9.95 -13.67
CA ARG A 535 -18.74 8.52 -14.02
C ARG A 535 -18.05 7.62 -13.00
N SER A 536 -17.33 8.15 -12.01
CA SER A 536 -16.60 7.34 -11.02
C SER A 536 -16.54 8.05 -9.68
N LEU A 537 -17.01 7.41 -8.60
CA LEU A 537 -16.97 7.97 -7.24
C LEU A 537 -15.54 8.05 -6.68
N ASP A 538 -14.64 7.18 -7.14
CA ASP A 538 -13.26 7.05 -6.68
C ASP A 538 -12.37 8.26 -7.00
N THR A 539 -12.84 9.16 -7.86
CA THR A 539 -12.08 10.35 -8.29
C THR A 539 -12.53 11.61 -7.56
N GLY A 540 -11.58 12.40 -7.09
CA GLY A 540 -11.87 13.66 -6.40
C GLY A 540 -12.14 13.50 -4.90
N LEU A 541 -12.52 14.61 -4.28
CA LEU A 541 -12.70 14.74 -2.83
C LEU A 541 -14.12 15.16 -2.50
N TRP A 542 -14.61 14.73 -1.35
CA TRP A 542 -15.97 14.95 -0.90
C TRP A 542 -15.98 15.74 0.41
N TRP A 543 -16.98 16.61 0.55
CA TRP A 543 -17.20 17.44 1.73
C TRP A 543 -18.69 17.62 2.01
N LEU A 544 -19.01 18.22 3.14
CA LEU A 544 -20.36 18.61 3.51
C LEU A 544 -20.88 19.72 2.58
N PRO A 545 -22.16 19.65 2.17
CA PRO A 545 -22.78 20.67 1.33
C PRO A 545 -23.07 21.93 2.13
N GLY A 546 -22.86 23.11 1.52
CA GLY A 546 -23.42 24.38 2.02
C GLY A 546 -22.55 25.28 2.90
N GLU A 547 -21.27 24.98 3.16
CA GLU A 547 -20.45 25.85 4.04
C GLU A 547 -19.96 27.17 3.40
N PHE A 548 -20.08 27.35 2.08
CA PHE A 548 -19.86 28.67 1.45
C PHE A 548 -21.17 29.47 1.22
N ALA A 549 -22.35 28.86 1.34
CA ALA A 549 -23.63 29.49 0.97
C ALA A 549 -24.56 29.82 2.15
N GLN A 550 -24.26 29.35 3.37
CA GLN A 550 -24.95 29.77 4.59
C GLN A 550 -24.04 30.58 5.53
N ARG A 551 -23.26 31.51 4.95
CA ARG A 551 -22.78 32.69 5.70
C ARG A 551 -23.97 33.60 6.00
N ARG A 552 -24.71 33.32 7.09
CA ARG A 552 -25.43 34.33 7.92
C ARG A 552 -26.27 33.79 9.09
N ALA A 553 -26.41 32.48 9.28
CA ALA A 553 -27.17 31.98 10.42
C ALA A 553 -26.78 30.54 10.77
N VAL A 554 -25.84 30.34 11.70
CA VAL A 554 -25.94 29.38 12.83
C VAL A 554 -24.83 29.76 13.83
N GLN A 555 -25.19 29.79 15.11
CA GLN A 555 -24.35 30.07 16.25
C GLN A 555 -23.10 29.15 16.32
N ALA A 556 -21.95 29.76 16.62
CA ALA A 556 -20.76 29.20 17.24
C ALA A 556 -20.72 27.66 17.44
N THR A 557 -20.26 26.92 16.43
CA THR A 557 -19.72 25.53 16.46
C THR A 557 -19.53 25.14 14.98
N GLU A 558 -18.37 24.99 14.34
CA GLU A 558 -16.98 24.78 14.72
C GLU A 558 -16.13 25.21 13.49
N PRO A 559 -14.88 25.64 13.67
CA PRO A 559 -13.81 25.04 12.88
C PRO A 559 -13.16 23.97 13.76
N ARG A 560 -13.55 22.71 13.55
CA ARG A 560 -12.72 21.60 14.03
C ARG A 560 -11.40 21.70 13.27
N THR A 561 -10.33 21.97 14.00
CA THR A 561 -8.96 21.94 13.46
C THR A 561 -8.79 20.67 12.64
N SER A 562 -8.33 20.81 11.39
CA SER A 562 -8.23 19.69 10.46
C SER A 562 -7.37 18.57 11.04
N LEU A 563 -7.59 17.33 10.59
CA LEU A 563 -6.75 16.20 10.97
C LEU A 563 -5.28 16.51 10.63
N THR A 564 -5.03 17.11 9.48
CA THR A 564 -3.67 17.52 9.08
C THR A 564 -3.04 18.52 10.06
N ASP A 565 -3.79 19.53 10.53
CA ASP A 565 -3.29 20.52 11.50
C ASP A 565 -3.07 19.92 12.90
N ARG A 566 -3.92 18.96 13.30
CA ARG A 566 -3.74 18.20 14.55
C ARG A 566 -2.47 17.35 14.51
N ILE A 567 -2.21 16.67 13.40
CA ILE A 567 -1.00 15.86 13.20
C ILE A 567 0.25 16.74 13.22
N GLU A 568 0.25 17.88 12.50
CA GLU A 568 1.34 18.85 12.54
C GLU A 568 1.67 19.27 13.98
N THR A 569 0.63 19.59 14.77
CA THR A 569 0.79 19.99 16.17
C THR A 569 1.51 18.92 16.97
N GLU A 570 1.15 17.65 16.80
CA GLU A 570 1.74 16.55 17.55
C GLU A 570 3.16 16.22 17.10
N VAL A 571 3.48 16.35 15.80
CA VAL A 571 4.86 16.26 15.30
C VAL A 571 5.76 17.29 15.99
N VAL A 572 5.34 18.55 16.04
CA VAL A 572 6.10 19.62 16.70
C VAL A 572 6.29 19.35 18.20
N ARG A 573 5.22 18.91 18.88
CA ARG A 573 5.30 18.54 20.30
C ARG A 573 6.26 17.38 20.54
N THR A 574 6.28 16.39 19.67
CA THR A 574 7.16 15.23 19.79
C THR A 574 8.62 15.62 19.57
N LEU A 575 8.93 16.41 18.53
CA LEU A 575 10.28 16.93 18.29
C LEU A 575 10.82 17.80 19.44
N GLN A 576 9.94 18.50 20.16
CA GLN A 576 10.31 19.27 21.36
C GLN A 576 10.66 18.38 22.55
N LYS A 577 9.97 17.25 22.71
CA LYS A 577 10.13 16.33 23.85
C LYS A 577 11.25 15.31 23.64
N VAL A 578 11.45 14.86 22.40
CA VAL A 578 12.37 13.76 22.05
C VAL A 578 13.32 14.21 20.93
N PRO A 579 14.39 14.95 21.25
CA PRO A 579 15.44 15.25 20.29
C PRO A 579 16.19 13.99 19.85
N GLY A 580 16.52 13.87 18.57
CA GLY A 580 17.20 12.70 18.00
C GLY A 580 16.26 11.54 17.65
N ILE A 581 14.97 11.81 17.47
CA ILE A 581 13.96 10.80 17.10
C ILE A 581 14.12 10.37 15.63
N THR A 582 13.93 9.09 15.33
CA THR A 582 13.88 8.62 13.93
C THR A 582 12.47 8.80 13.33
N LEU A 583 12.35 8.70 11.99
CA LEU A 583 11.04 8.75 11.35
C LEU A 583 10.14 7.61 11.83
N GLU A 584 10.70 6.41 12.00
CA GLU A 584 9.99 5.21 12.43
C GLU A 584 9.45 5.37 13.86
N GLN A 585 10.26 5.90 14.78
CA GLN A 585 9.83 6.17 16.15
C GLN A 585 8.74 7.24 16.21
N LEU A 586 8.88 8.30 15.39
CA LEU A 586 7.84 9.33 15.29
C LEU A 586 6.54 8.74 14.73
N ASP A 587 6.65 7.86 13.73
CA ASP A 587 5.51 7.17 13.13
C ASP A 587 4.74 6.33 14.14
N GLU A 588 5.45 5.51 14.93
CA GLU A 588 4.86 4.72 16.01
C GLU A 588 4.14 5.60 17.05
N ILE A 589 4.76 6.69 17.49
CA ILE A 589 4.14 7.63 18.46
C ILE A 589 2.86 8.24 17.89
N LEU A 590 2.87 8.65 16.62
CA LEU A 590 1.70 9.24 15.99
C LEU A 590 0.59 8.22 15.74
N CYS A 591 0.90 6.98 15.38
CA CYS A 591 -0.07 5.90 15.27
C CYS A 591 -0.77 5.58 16.61
N VAL A 592 -0.07 5.75 17.73
CA VAL A 592 -0.68 5.63 19.07
C VAL A 592 -1.59 6.82 19.37
N GLY A 593 -1.21 8.03 18.98
CA GLY A 593 -2.00 9.26 19.21
C GLY A 593 -3.20 9.43 18.26
N PHE A 594 -3.12 8.87 17.06
CA PHE A 594 -4.11 8.97 15.99
C PHE A 594 -4.49 7.57 15.50
N THR A 595 -5.53 7.02 16.11
CA THR A 595 -5.95 5.63 15.93
C THR A 595 -7.03 5.47 14.86
N GLY A 596 -7.25 4.24 14.42
CA GLY A 596 -8.34 3.88 13.54
C GLY A 596 -8.28 4.60 12.19
N LEU A 597 -9.41 5.17 11.75
CA LEU A 597 -9.50 5.91 10.49
C LEU A 597 -8.81 7.30 10.52
N PHE A 598 -8.26 7.72 11.66
CA PHE A 598 -7.48 8.95 11.80
C PHE A 598 -5.96 8.72 11.65
N THR A 599 -5.54 7.47 11.41
CA THR A 599 -4.13 7.10 11.25
C THR A 599 -3.44 8.00 10.20
N PRO A 600 -2.32 8.63 10.54
CA PRO A 600 -1.59 9.51 9.63
C PRO A 600 -0.94 8.70 8.50
N SER A 601 -0.86 9.32 7.32
CA SER A 601 -0.01 8.80 6.24
C SER A 601 1.45 9.18 6.48
N LEU A 602 2.36 8.35 5.95
CA LEU A 602 3.79 8.57 6.09
C LEU A 602 4.23 9.85 5.36
N GLU A 603 3.61 10.16 4.22
CA GLU A 603 3.88 11.37 3.44
C GLU A 603 3.60 12.64 4.28
N LEU A 604 2.46 12.69 4.98
CA LEU A 604 2.13 13.83 5.84
C LEU A 604 3.13 13.98 7.00
N ILE A 605 3.53 12.87 7.62
CA ILE A 605 4.52 12.89 8.71
C ILE A 605 5.85 13.44 8.18
N GLN A 606 6.30 12.98 7.01
CA GLN A 606 7.52 13.45 6.35
C GLN A 606 7.44 14.95 6.01
N GLU A 607 6.35 15.42 5.42
CA GLU A 607 6.17 16.85 5.11
C GLU A 607 6.19 17.73 6.38
N CYS A 608 5.61 17.25 7.48
CA CYS A 608 5.71 17.94 8.77
C CYS A 608 7.16 17.92 9.31
N LEU A 609 7.81 16.76 9.26
CA LEU A 609 9.17 16.56 9.74
C LEU A 609 10.19 17.41 8.98
N GLU A 610 10.10 17.49 7.65
CA GLU A 610 10.97 18.34 6.83
C GLU A 610 10.73 19.83 7.06
N SER A 611 9.47 20.21 7.36
CA SER A 611 9.12 21.58 7.68
C SER A 611 9.70 22.01 9.03
N TYR A 612 9.56 21.21 10.09
CA TYR A 612 9.90 21.59 11.47
C TYR A 612 11.24 21.05 11.98
N GLY A 613 11.67 19.94 11.42
CA GLY A 613 12.85 19.20 11.84
C GLY A 613 14.07 19.51 11.00
N ILE A 614 15.22 19.15 11.56
CA ILE A 614 16.51 19.06 10.87
C ILE A 614 17.21 17.78 11.30
N GLU A 615 17.82 17.08 10.35
CA GLU A 615 18.66 15.92 10.68
C GLU A 615 19.91 16.36 11.44
N HIS A 616 20.22 15.67 12.54
CA HIS A 616 21.38 16.00 13.34
C HIS A 616 22.04 14.76 13.98
N PRO A 617 23.25 14.35 13.54
CA PRO A 617 24.04 14.93 12.45
C PRO A 617 23.39 14.74 11.06
N PRO A 618 23.78 15.52 10.03
CA PRO A 618 23.29 15.33 8.67
C PRO A 618 23.54 13.89 8.17
N GLY A 619 22.52 13.26 7.58
CA GLY A 619 22.58 11.88 7.09
C GLY A 619 22.39 10.81 8.17
N SER A 620 22.17 11.19 9.43
CA SER A 620 21.94 10.24 10.54
C SER A 620 20.55 9.63 10.57
N ARG A 621 19.58 10.18 9.81
CA ARG A 621 18.14 9.87 9.90
C ARG A 621 17.51 10.13 11.27
N THR A 622 18.24 10.80 12.16
CA THR A 622 17.72 11.26 13.46
C THR A 622 17.41 12.75 13.39
N TRP A 623 16.24 13.12 13.89
CA TRP A 623 15.67 14.44 13.73
C TRP A 623 15.54 15.16 15.07
N GLN A 624 15.73 16.47 15.02
CA GLN A 624 15.43 17.37 16.13
C GLN A 624 14.74 18.61 15.60
N LEU A 625 14.06 19.34 16.49
CA LEU A 625 13.47 20.62 16.14
C LEU A 625 14.53 21.60 15.63
N ARG A 626 14.23 22.33 14.56
CA ARG A 626 15.09 23.40 14.07
C ARG A 626 15.38 24.44 15.18
N PRO A 627 16.61 24.95 15.32
CA PRO A 627 16.93 25.96 16.34
C PRO A 627 16.06 27.21 16.25
N GLU A 628 15.71 27.65 15.03
CA GLU A 628 14.80 28.76 14.79
C GLU A 628 13.35 28.48 15.24
N ASP A 629 12.97 27.22 15.40
CA ASP A 629 11.64 26.79 15.85
C ASP A 629 11.55 26.52 17.34
N ALA A 630 12.65 26.69 18.09
CA ALA A 630 12.61 26.65 19.54
C ALA A 630 11.57 27.65 20.08
N PRO A 631 10.77 27.29 21.11
CA PRO A 631 9.65 28.12 21.57
C PRO A 631 10.00 29.56 21.93
N SER A 632 11.19 29.80 22.50
CA SER A 632 11.70 31.14 22.84
C SER A 632 12.06 31.94 21.59
N THR A 633 12.82 31.33 20.67
CA THR A 633 13.24 31.95 19.40
C THR A 633 12.02 32.32 18.56
N ARG A 634 11.05 31.41 18.43
CA ARG A 634 9.88 31.65 17.59
C ARG A 634 8.94 32.69 18.19
N ARG A 635 8.80 32.76 19.52
CA ARG A 635 8.10 33.87 20.20
C ARG A 635 8.75 35.22 19.90
N ALA A 636 10.08 35.30 19.99
CA ALA A 636 10.82 36.53 19.68
C ALA A 636 10.65 36.93 18.19
N ASP A 637 10.67 35.96 17.27
CA ASP A 637 10.43 36.20 15.85
C ASP A 637 9.02 36.76 15.59
N LEU A 638 7.98 36.18 16.21
CA LEU A 638 6.59 36.65 16.06
C LEU A 638 6.43 38.10 16.51
N GLU A 639 6.93 38.43 17.70
CA GLU A 639 6.90 39.81 18.23
C GLU A 639 7.75 40.76 17.37
N GLY A 640 8.89 40.29 16.86
CA GLY A 640 9.70 41.04 15.91
C GLY A 640 8.94 41.38 14.62
N MET A 641 8.20 40.42 14.04
CA MET A 641 7.39 40.64 12.83
C MET A 641 6.21 41.57 13.08
N LYS A 642 5.52 41.45 14.23
CA LYS A 642 4.48 42.41 14.63
C LYS A 642 5.05 43.82 14.76
N SER A 643 6.17 43.98 15.46
CA SER A 643 6.86 45.29 15.61
C SER A 643 7.27 45.88 14.26
N LEU A 644 7.76 45.05 13.34
CA LEU A 644 8.18 45.46 12.01
C LEU A 644 7.00 45.96 11.17
N LEU A 645 5.86 45.26 11.23
CA LEU A 645 4.62 45.68 10.59
C LEU A 645 4.10 47.00 11.18
N SER A 646 4.13 47.17 12.50
CA SER A 646 3.72 48.43 13.13
C SER A 646 4.59 49.60 12.68
N LYS A 647 5.92 49.45 12.73
CA LYS A 647 6.87 50.49 12.29
C LYS A 647 6.70 50.83 10.82
N THR A 648 6.54 49.82 9.97
CA THR A 648 6.33 50.01 8.52
C THR A 648 5.01 50.71 8.23
N GLY A 649 3.92 50.30 8.90
CA GLY A 649 2.61 50.93 8.78
C GLY A 649 2.65 52.42 9.16
N THR A 650 3.24 52.74 10.31
CA THR A 650 3.40 54.14 10.76
C THR A 650 4.29 54.95 9.81
N ARG A 651 5.40 54.37 9.31
CA ARG A 651 6.28 55.04 8.32
C ARG A 651 5.53 55.35 7.03
N LEU A 652 4.63 54.47 6.61
CA LEU A 652 3.75 54.67 5.46
C LEU A 652 2.53 55.56 5.80
N GLY A 653 2.39 56.05 7.04
CA GLY A 653 1.33 56.98 7.45
C GLY A 653 -0.01 56.33 7.83
N TYR A 654 -0.06 55.01 8.04
CA TYR A 654 -1.25 54.32 8.53
C TYR A 654 -1.36 54.44 10.06
N GLN A 655 -2.59 54.42 10.58
CA GLN A 655 -2.82 54.11 11.99
C GLN A 655 -2.75 52.59 12.18
N VAL A 656 -2.06 52.12 13.22
CA VAL A 656 -1.86 50.69 13.46
C VAL A 656 -2.62 50.28 14.70
N GLU A 657 -3.44 49.24 14.57
CA GLU A 657 -4.21 48.64 15.67
C GLU A 657 -3.83 47.17 15.79
N LEU A 658 -3.65 46.67 17.01
CA LEU A 658 -3.44 45.27 17.31
C LEU A 658 -4.65 44.74 18.07
N ILE A 659 -5.30 43.72 17.52
CA ILE A 659 -6.48 43.08 18.09
C ILE A 659 -6.12 41.64 18.40
N GLU A 660 -6.33 41.22 19.63
CA GLU A 660 -6.25 39.80 20.00
C GLU A 660 -7.62 39.15 19.77
N THR A 661 -7.68 38.06 19.03
CA THR A 661 -8.92 37.30 18.84
C THR A 661 -9.17 36.35 20.01
N GLU A 662 -10.42 35.96 20.19
CA GLU A 662 -10.80 34.93 21.18
C GLU A 662 -10.09 33.59 20.91
N ASP A 663 -9.76 33.30 19.64
CA ASP A 663 -9.02 32.12 19.21
C ASP A 663 -7.49 32.21 19.46
N GLY A 664 -7.02 33.28 20.12
CA GLY A 664 -5.62 33.46 20.50
C GLY A 664 -4.69 33.90 19.37
N HIS A 665 -5.23 34.39 18.26
CA HIS A 665 -4.46 34.99 17.18
C HIS A 665 -4.43 36.51 17.32
N SER A 666 -3.26 37.12 17.07
CA SER A 666 -3.15 38.57 16.99
C SER A 666 -3.35 39.05 15.55
N ILE A 667 -4.32 39.93 15.33
CA ILE A 667 -4.58 40.61 14.06
C ILE A 667 -4.00 42.02 14.16
N LEU A 668 -3.05 42.34 13.28
CA LEU A 668 -2.57 43.70 13.14
C LEU A 668 -3.30 44.35 11.96
N LYS A 669 -4.01 45.46 12.21
CA LYS A 669 -4.72 46.24 11.19
C LYS A 669 -3.95 47.52 10.88
N TRP A 670 -3.84 47.85 9.59
CA TRP A 670 -3.48 49.18 9.13
C TRP A 670 -4.75 49.91 8.72
N LEU A 671 -5.04 51.05 9.35
CA LEU A 671 -6.22 51.88 9.15
C LEU A 671 -5.83 53.15 8.38
N GLU A 672 -6.69 53.58 7.45
CA GLU A 672 -6.55 54.91 6.86
C GLU A 672 -6.83 55.98 7.92
N PRO A 673 -6.16 57.16 7.87
CA PRO A 673 -6.42 58.25 8.82
C PRO A 673 -7.90 58.67 8.79
N GLY A 674 -8.66 58.31 9.83
CA GLY A 674 -10.09 58.60 9.94
C GLY A 674 -11.00 57.76 9.02
N GLY A 675 -10.49 56.66 8.47
CA GLY A 675 -11.19 55.81 7.50
C GLY A 675 -11.20 54.31 7.88
N PRO A 676 -11.73 53.45 7.00
CA PRO A 676 -11.79 52.00 7.24
C PRO A 676 -10.40 51.35 7.23
N ALA A 677 -10.32 50.09 7.68
CA ALA A 677 -9.11 49.29 7.57
C ALA A 677 -8.66 49.18 6.11
N ALA A 678 -7.36 49.37 5.87
CA ALA A 678 -6.70 49.20 4.57
C ALA A 678 -6.11 47.79 4.41
N SER A 679 -5.56 47.20 5.49
CA SER A 679 -4.95 45.86 5.45
C SER A 679 -5.01 45.18 6.82
N ALA A 680 -5.12 43.86 6.82
CA ALA A 680 -5.06 43.03 8.01
C ALA A 680 -3.96 41.96 7.88
N PHE A 681 -3.15 41.82 8.93
CA PHE A 681 -2.00 40.93 8.98
C PHE A 681 -2.16 39.92 10.11
N PHE A 682 -1.98 38.66 9.77
CA PHE A 682 -2.01 37.52 10.69
C PHE A 682 -0.60 36.95 10.77
N VAL A 683 0.07 37.12 11.90
CA VAL A 683 1.46 36.65 12.07
C VAL A 683 1.44 35.29 12.78
N ILE A 684 1.87 34.24 12.08
CA ILE A 684 1.87 32.87 12.58
C ILE A 684 3.23 32.21 12.48
N ALA A 685 3.43 31.15 13.26
CA ALA A 685 4.63 30.32 13.22
C ALA A 685 4.43 28.96 12.54
N SER A 686 3.17 28.56 12.34
CA SER A 686 2.79 27.24 11.84
C SER A 686 2.34 27.26 10.38
N ALA A 687 2.05 26.07 9.83
CA ALA A 687 1.37 25.90 8.55
C ALA A 687 -0.15 25.73 8.72
N MET A 688 -0.69 26.01 9.92
CA MET A 688 -2.11 25.88 10.27
C MET A 688 -2.89 27.14 9.87
N ILE A 689 -3.14 27.30 8.57
CA ILE A 689 -3.84 28.47 8.03
C ILE A 689 -5.36 28.33 7.98
N GLY A 690 -5.89 27.12 8.19
CA GLY A 690 -7.34 26.85 8.11
C GLY A 690 -8.15 27.67 9.11
N ASN A 691 -7.69 27.74 10.36
CA ASN A 691 -8.33 28.51 11.43
C ASN A 691 -8.36 30.02 11.15
N ILE A 692 -7.52 30.53 10.24
CA ILE A 692 -7.48 31.95 9.87
C ILE A 692 -8.38 32.21 8.67
N VAL A 693 -8.35 31.32 7.68
CA VAL A 693 -9.03 31.54 6.41
C VAL A 693 -10.52 31.20 6.50
N PHE A 694 -10.91 30.25 7.36
CA PHE A 694 -12.30 29.84 7.54
C PHE A 694 -13.05 30.59 8.67
N SER A 695 -12.34 31.21 9.60
CA SER A 695 -12.97 31.93 10.71
C SER A 695 -13.71 33.19 10.25
N GLN A 696 -14.85 33.46 10.89
CA GLN A 696 -15.59 34.69 10.70
C GLN A 696 -14.91 35.81 11.52
N HIS A 697 -13.95 36.50 10.92
CA HIS A 697 -13.31 37.68 11.51
C HIS A 697 -14.22 38.93 11.43
N GLY A 698 -15.49 38.82 11.84
CA GLY A 698 -16.48 39.91 11.77
C GLY A 698 -16.74 40.47 10.37
N GLU A 699 -17.67 41.42 10.24
CA GLU A 699 -17.95 42.15 8.98
C GLU A 699 -16.88 43.24 8.67
N ASP A 700 -15.74 43.22 9.34
CA ASP A 700 -14.83 44.38 9.49
C ASP A 700 -13.37 44.09 9.07
N LEU A 701 -13.15 43.06 8.25
CA LEU A 701 -11.87 42.81 7.60
C LEU A 701 -11.75 43.58 6.27
N PRO A 702 -10.60 44.22 6.01
CA PRO A 702 -10.35 44.92 4.76
C PRO A 702 -10.17 43.96 3.58
N THR A 703 -10.25 44.49 2.36
CA THR A 703 -10.02 43.72 1.12
C THR A 703 -8.66 43.01 1.13
N ARG A 704 -7.62 43.65 1.67
CA ARG A 704 -6.25 43.09 1.75
C ARG A 704 -6.02 42.33 3.04
N ARG A 705 -5.97 41.01 2.95
CA ARG A 705 -5.73 40.10 4.07
C ARG A 705 -4.45 39.32 3.83
N MET A 706 -3.54 39.34 4.80
CA MET A 706 -2.20 38.79 4.66
C MET A 706 -1.86 37.86 5.82
N ILE A 707 -1.32 36.68 5.51
CA ILE A 707 -0.76 35.76 6.51
C ILE A 707 0.76 35.80 6.39
N ILE A 708 1.39 36.18 7.49
CA ILE A 708 2.84 36.34 7.61
C ILE A 708 3.40 35.11 8.33
N LEU A 709 4.33 34.40 7.70
CA LEU A 709 4.78 33.08 8.17
C LEU A 709 6.27 32.78 7.89
N PRO A 710 6.92 31.83 8.61
CA PRO A 710 8.29 31.42 8.32
C PRO A 710 8.41 30.73 6.97
N GLY A 711 9.48 31.02 6.23
CA GLY A 711 9.71 30.42 4.90
C GLY A 711 9.73 28.88 4.89
N GLY A 712 10.17 28.25 5.99
CA GLY A 712 10.18 26.79 6.15
C GLY A 712 8.80 26.13 6.18
N ARG A 713 7.71 26.91 6.31
CA ARG A 713 6.32 26.40 6.26
C ARG A 713 5.75 26.33 4.84
N ALA A 714 6.40 26.94 3.86
CA ALA A 714 5.84 27.13 2.52
C ALA A 714 5.47 25.79 1.84
N ARG A 715 6.36 24.80 1.89
CA ARG A 715 6.13 23.47 1.30
C ARG A 715 4.97 22.74 1.98
N LEU A 716 4.91 22.74 3.32
CA LEU A 716 3.82 22.12 4.07
C LEU A 716 2.46 22.81 3.81
N ILE A 717 2.45 24.14 3.64
CA ILE A 717 1.23 24.86 3.23
C ILE A 717 0.81 24.44 1.82
N GLU A 718 1.74 24.33 0.88
CA GLU A 718 1.44 23.89 -0.49
C GLU A 718 0.89 22.46 -0.50
N TYR A 719 1.48 21.54 0.27
CA TYR A 719 0.97 20.20 0.49
C TYR A 719 -0.49 20.24 0.97
N LYS A 720 -0.80 21.04 1.99
CA LYS A 720 -2.15 21.19 2.53
C LYS A 720 -3.14 21.81 1.54
N LEU A 721 -2.72 22.79 0.75
CA LEU A 721 -3.55 23.38 -0.31
C LEU A 721 -3.84 22.38 -1.43
N ASN A 722 -2.95 21.40 -1.64
CA ASN A 722 -3.18 20.31 -2.58
C ASN A 722 -4.16 19.26 -2.04
N ARG A 723 -4.13 19.02 -0.73
CA ARG A 723 -5.03 18.09 -0.05
C ARG A 723 -6.43 18.66 0.21
N ASP A 724 -6.55 19.95 0.55
CA ASP A 724 -7.83 20.61 0.84
C ASP A 724 -8.19 21.67 -0.22
N PRO A 725 -9.04 21.34 -1.21
CA PRO A 725 -9.50 22.30 -2.22
C PRO A 725 -10.34 23.44 -1.65
N ARG A 726 -11.01 23.27 -0.50
CA ARG A 726 -11.71 24.37 0.18
C ARG A 726 -10.71 25.38 0.69
N LEU A 727 -9.63 24.90 1.32
CA LEU A 727 -8.57 25.76 1.83
C LEU A 727 -7.93 26.55 0.69
N ARG A 728 -7.66 25.88 -0.44
CA ARG A 728 -7.16 26.54 -1.65
C ARG A 728 -8.12 27.61 -2.17
N SER A 729 -9.41 27.29 -2.31
CA SER A 729 -10.40 28.24 -2.80
C SER A 729 -10.56 29.42 -1.84
N ALA A 730 -10.54 29.16 -0.54
CA ALA A 730 -10.69 30.20 0.47
C ALA A 730 -9.46 31.12 0.53
N LEU A 731 -8.26 30.57 0.30
CA LEU A 731 -7.05 31.38 0.17
C LEU A 731 -7.07 32.24 -1.12
N GLN A 732 -7.58 31.71 -2.22
CA GLN A 732 -7.73 32.45 -3.48
C GLN A 732 -8.79 33.57 -3.39
N ASP A 733 -9.69 33.50 -2.42
CA ASP A 733 -10.66 34.55 -2.08
C ASP A 733 -10.00 35.72 -1.32
N GLY A 734 -8.96 36.32 -1.92
CA GLY A 734 -8.35 37.58 -1.49
C GLY A 734 -7.37 37.50 -0.32
N TRP A 735 -6.76 36.35 -0.05
CA TRP A 735 -5.65 36.21 0.90
C TRP A 735 -4.30 36.18 0.20
N GLN A 736 -3.31 36.84 0.81
CA GLN A 736 -1.91 36.79 0.39
C GLN A 736 -1.05 36.16 1.49
N LEU A 737 -0.04 35.39 1.10
CA LEU A 737 0.89 34.75 2.00
C LEU A 737 2.27 35.38 1.85
N ILE A 738 2.89 35.81 2.96
CA ILE A 738 4.16 36.54 2.95
C ILE A 738 5.15 35.88 3.90
N LYS A 739 6.35 35.59 3.39
CA LYS A 739 7.42 34.98 4.18
C LYS A 739 8.09 36.03 5.08
N PHE A 740 8.50 35.64 6.30
CA PHE A 740 9.23 36.52 7.23
C PHE A 740 10.44 37.21 6.59
N ARG A 741 11.20 36.48 5.76
CA ARG A 741 12.36 37.02 5.03
C ARG A 741 11.99 38.17 4.09
N HIS A 742 10.82 38.08 3.47
CA HIS A 742 10.33 39.09 2.52
C HIS A 742 9.86 40.33 3.26
N LEU A 743 9.10 40.15 4.34
CA LEU A 743 8.69 41.26 5.19
C LEU A 743 9.88 42.04 5.76
N ARG A 744 10.94 41.34 6.20
CA ARG A 744 12.20 41.97 6.63
C ARG A 744 12.82 42.83 5.53
N ARG A 745 12.96 42.29 4.31
CA ARG A 745 13.47 43.04 3.15
C ARG A 745 12.62 44.27 2.81
N LEU A 746 11.29 44.14 2.84
CA LEU A 746 10.38 45.25 2.57
C LEU A 746 10.51 46.37 3.62
N ALA A 747 10.66 46.00 4.89
CA ALA A 747 10.81 47.00 5.94
C ALA A 747 12.15 47.75 5.85
N ASP A 748 13.21 47.09 5.40
CA ASP A 748 14.53 47.71 5.19
C ASP A 748 14.61 48.54 3.88
N ASP A 749 13.68 48.34 2.95
CA ASP A 749 13.63 49.10 1.69
C ASP A 749 13.15 50.54 1.91
N MET A 750 14.08 51.50 1.81
CA MET A 750 13.80 52.93 1.95
C MET A 750 13.00 53.51 0.77
N SER A 751 12.88 52.78 -0.35
CA SER A 751 12.06 53.15 -1.49
C SER A 751 10.60 52.70 -1.37
N LEU A 752 10.25 51.95 -0.31
CA LEU A 752 8.89 51.50 -0.05
C LEU A 752 7.97 52.70 0.21
N LYS A 753 6.96 52.84 -0.64
CA LYS A 753 5.89 53.86 -0.59
C LYS A 753 4.53 53.16 -0.69
N ARG A 754 3.46 53.87 -0.36
CA ARG A 754 2.09 53.34 -0.53
C ARG A 754 1.80 52.88 -1.96
N GLU A 755 2.32 53.62 -2.94
CA GLU A 755 2.08 53.41 -4.38
C GLU A 755 2.71 52.14 -4.95
N ASN A 756 3.84 51.69 -4.38
CA ASN A 756 4.56 50.50 -4.86
C ASN A 756 4.43 49.28 -3.92
N LEU A 757 3.79 49.44 -2.76
CA LEU A 757 3.60 48.39 -1.76
C LEU A 757 3.03 47.11 -2.37
N GLU A 758 1.94 47.20 -3.13
CA GLU A 758 1.28 46.03 -3.73
C GLU A 758 2.20 45.26 -4.68
N LYS A 759 2.91 45.97 -5.56
CA LYS A 759 3.88 45.36 -6.49
C LYS A 759 5.02 44.68 -5.77
N LEU A 760 5.49 45.26 -4.66
CA LEU A 760 6.61 44.72 -3.89
C LEU A 760 6.21 43.52 -3.04
N LEU A 761 4.95 43.44 -2.58
CA LEU A 761 4.43 42.29 -1.85
C LEU A 761 4.40 41.01 -2.71
N ASP A 762 4.15 41.13 -4.01
CA ASP A 762 4.05 40.00 -4.95
C ASP A 762 5.40 39.37 -5.37
N LEU A 763 6.54 39.92 -4.94
CA LEU A 763 7.88 39.50 -5.42
C LEU A 763 8.43 38.21 -4.80
N ASP A 764 7.84 37.67 -3.72
CA ASP A 764 8.26 36.39 -3.09
C ASP A 764 7.05 35.44 -2.93
N PRO A 765 6.49 34.91 -4.04
CA PRO A 765 5.36 34.00 -3.99
C PRO A 765 5.68 32.73 -3.19
N LEU A 766 4.63 32.02 -2.74
CA LEU A 766 4.80 30.84 -1.90
C LEU A 766 5.60 29.74 -2.60
N ALA A 767 5.15 29.38 -3.81
CA ALA A 767 5.82 28.43 -4.69
C ALA A 767 6.85 29.16 -5.56
N ASN A 768 8.01 28.52 -5.77
CA ASN A 768 8.84 28.85 -6.94
C ASN A 768 7.99 28.50 -8.16
N ARG A 769 7.32 29.49 -8.77
CA ARG A 769 6.82 29.32 -10.13
C ARG A 769 8.05 29.20 -11.00
N ASP A 770 8.53 27.99 -11.24
CA ASP A 770 9.46 27.75 -12.32
C ASP A 770 8.76 28.16 -13.62
N PRO A 771 9.22 29.19 -14.33
CA PRO A 771 8.72 29.47 -15.65
C PRO A 771 9.27 28.36 -16.56
N GLN A 772 8.41 27.40 -16.94
CA GLN A 772 8.62 26.46 -18.04
C GLN A 772 10.04 25.92 -18.22
N LEU A 773 10.28 24.65 -17.84
CA LEU A 773 11.28 23.86 -18.55
C LEU A 773 10.89 23.83 -20.04
N PRO A 774 11.72 24.32 -20.97
CA PRO A 774 11.46 24.12 -22.39
C PRO A 774 11.50 22.62 -22.66
N LEU A 775 10.50 22.13 -23.39
CA LEU A 775 10.50 20.79 -23.96
C LEU A 775 11.81 20.57 -24.73
N LEU A 776 12.61 19.61 -24.27
CA LEU A 776 13.61 18.91 -25.07
C LEU A 776 13.45 17.41 -24.83
#